data_AF-A0A7C4LBD4-F1
#
_entry.id   AF-A0A7C4LBD4-F1
#
_cell.length_a   1.000
_cell.length_b   1.000
_cell.length_c   1.000
_cell.angle_alpha   90.00
_cell.angle_beta   90.00
_cell.angle_gamma   90.00
#
_symmetry.space_group_name_H-M   'P 1'
#
loop_
_entity.id
_entity.type
_entity.pdbx_description
1 polymer ?
#
loop_
_entity_poly.entity_id
_entity_poly.type
_entity_poly.pdbx_seq_one_letter_code
_entity_poly.pdbx_strand_id
1 'polypeptide(L)'
;MTAHPIQATVRRLVVFLALALTGFAPHVAHAGPRHLADEAPLPQTIEAFAPISASAGWLLLDQRLYRTDDGGGTWTEITPPDLGQAAIRAAAFPDPEHGWLALTAPVGADNAGADNGPGYSLARTDDGGRTWQRLPLDLFAPGDPAALAGAVYLQFLDTQTGWLVVKRATSRNFSLGTLFRTDDGGATWVRLTLPIGEPVAFVSRDLGRVSGGAAGDEHYQTRDGGRTWQAVEAAPVASPEAAAPISGLAAVAMASAEIGWAKAAAGSCEPAAPGAEPRCTSTEALVRTADGGRTWTPLALPGGAPAAVETVAALPDPITPGPDTALNFGGRTRAVTGQGFDSCTLPTLAQMDDWYKNSPYRVWNLYIGGAARGNCGTLTADYLAALAVQGWRFIPTWVGPQAACAGFARRMSLDPAVAYTEGVAEANAAVERAAALGLTFADKTGSVLYYDLEAYDTKNTPCRDAAKAFISGWSGQLRARGHLAGVYGAACTSALSDFAGIAHVPDVIWAAYWLLPYQYRSNASVWNLPCLSNSLWTNSQRLRQYAGGHNETWGATTLNIDSNVLDGVVADLRYSSQPAVNPLELYLEPDYAGPDVCFVTQAGWFNASGCGPGWENQVSSLKLQAGWSARVYRDPDLGGPSVCYTLSDPDLANDFFDATTPVDNQLSSVKVYQHAGCLEPLGAHTLFLPVVTR
;
A
#
# COMPACT_ATOMS: atom_id res chain seq x y z
N MET A 1 -22.94 -64.31 48.68
CA MET A 1 -21.47 -64.11 48.74
C MET A 1 -21.19 -62.73 48.15
N THR A 2 -21.34 -61.64 48.90
CA THR A 2 -20.32 -60.94 49.73
C THR A 2 -19.06 -60.47 48.99
N ALA A 3 -18.95 -59.12 48.91
CA ALA A 3 -17.76 -58.24 49.03
C ALA A 3 -16.89 -57.82 47.81
N HIS A 4 -16.77 -56.50 47.67
CA HIS A 4 -15.78 -55.65 46.94
C HIS A 4 -14.41 -55.55 47.70
N PRO A 5 -13.43 -54.66 47.35
CA PRO A 5 -12.67 -54.41 46.10
C PRO A 5 -11.13 -54.20 46.36
N ILE A 6 -10.29 -53.95 45.33
CA ILE A 6 -8.99 -53.23 45.46
C ILE A 6 -8.74 -52.32 44.23
N GLN A 7 -8.44 -51.04 44.48
CA GLN A 7 -7.87 -50.04 43.56
C GLN A 7 -6.34 -49.95 43.71
N ALA A 8 -5.61 -49.57 42.65
CA ALA A 8 -4.25 -49.05 42.76
C ALA A 8 -3.99 -47.93 41.74
N THR A 9 -3.51 -46.80 42.26
CA THR A 9 -3.12 -45.56 41.57
C THR A 9 -1.60 -45.51 41.42
N VAL A 10 -1.06 -45.05 40.28
CA VAL A 10 0.39 -44.83 40.10
C VAL A 10 0.68 -43.33 39.96
N ARG A 11 1.46 -42.80 40.92
CA ARG A 11 2.23 -41.54 40.83
C ARG A 11 3.67 -41.90 40.44
N ARG A 12 4.31 -41.13 39.56
CA ARG A 12 5.78 -41.13 39.42
C ARG A 12 6.35 -39.72 39.54
N LEU A 13 7.34 -39.64 40.42
CA LEU A 13 8.22 -38.55 40.79
C LEU A 13 9.46 -38.62 39.87
N VAL A 14 10.00 -37.50 39.40
CA VAL A 14 11.37 -37.45 38.85
C VAL A 14 12.11 -36.24 39.44
N VAL A 15 13.31 -36.54 39.93
CA VAL A 15 14.25 -35.71 40.68
C VAL A 15 15.23 -35.02 39.72
N PHE A 16 15.61 -33.78 40.05
CA PHE A 16 16.64 -32.99 39.37
C PHE A 16 18.05 -33.52 39.66
N LEU A 17 18.88 -33.63 38.62
CA LEU A 17 20.34 -33.76 38.75
C LEU A 17 21.02 -32.72 37.86
N ALA A 18 21.83 -31.86 38.47
CA ALA A 18 22.66 -30.86 37.80
C ALA A 18 24.06 -31.43 37.54
N LEU A 19 24.57 -31.28 36.33
CA LEU A 19 26.00 -31.39 36.01
C LEU A 19 26.38 -30.31 35.00
N ALA A 20 27.33 -29.47 35.42
CA ALA A 20 27.91 -28.39 34.64
C ALA A 20 29.04 -28.92 33.74
N LEU A 21 28.98 -28.58 32.45
CA LEU A 21 30.11 -28.65 31.52
C LEU A 21 30.08 -27.38 30.67
N THR A 22 31.10 -26.55 30.85
CA THR A 22 31.34 -25.30 30.12
C THR A 22 31.97 -25.61 28.76
N GLY A 23 31.32 -25.18 27.68
CA GLY A 23 31.86 -25.19 26.32
C GLY A 23 31.38 -23.95 25.56
N PHE A 24 32.32 -23.09 25.18
CA PHE A 24 32.08 -21.89 24.38
C PHE A 24 31.61 -22.26 22.96
N ALA A 25 30.47 -21.72 22.53
CA ALA A 25 30.02 -21.71 21.14
C ALA A 25 29.45 -20.32 20.80
N PRO A 26 29.72 -19.79 19.59
CA PRO A 26 29.40 -18.40 19.23
C PRO A 26 27.89 -18.21 19.08
N HIS A 27 27.38 -17.10 19.61
CA HIS A 27 25.98 -16.70 19.48
C HIS A 27 25.70 -16.22 18.04
N VAL A 28 25.12 -17.10 17.23
CA VAL A 28 24.31 -16.68 16.08
C VAL A 28 22.92 -16.36 16.61
N ALA A 29 22.58 -15.07 16.71
CA ALA A 29 21.24 -14.62 17.06
C ALA A 29 20.26 -14.99 15.94
N HIS A 30 19.60 -16.14 16.06
CA HIS A 30 18.42 -16.46 15.27
C HIS A 30 17.24 -15.68 15.86
N ALA A 31 16.80 -14.64 15.16
CA ALA A 31 15.50 -14.03 15.41
C ALA A 31 14.41 -15.04 14.99
N GLY A 32 13.94 -15.83 15.96
CA GLY A 32 12.74 -16.65 15.78
C GLY A 32 11.49 -15.78 15.60
N PRO A 33 10.41 -16.34 15.02
CA PRO A 33 9.16 -15.63 14.83
C PRO A 33 8.65 -15.13 16.18
N ARG A 34 8.43 -13.82 16.31
CA ARG A 34 7.75 -13.25 17.47
C ARG A 34 6.33 -13.83 17.48
N HIS A 35 6.04 -14.64 18.49
CA HIS A 35 4.68 -15.04 18.81
C HIS A 35 3.85 -13.77 19.08
N LEU A 36 2.78 -13.62 18.31
CA LEU A 36 1.71 -12.66 18.56
C LEU A 36 1.21 -12.90 19.99
N ALA A 37 1.22 -11.84 20.80
CA ALA A 37 0.44 -11.84 22.04
C ALA A 37 -1.03 -12.12 21.68
N ASP A 38 -1.72 -12.86 22.55
CA ASP A 38 -3.17 -13.07 22.47
C ASP A 38 -3.86 -11.75 22.07
N GLU A 39 -4.61 -11.78 20.96
CA GLU A 39 -5.25 -10.60 20.40
C GLU A 39 -6.16 -9.95 21.45
N ALA A 40 -5.83 -8.71 21.83
CA ALA A 40 -6.77 -7.86 22.53
C ALA A 40 -8.07 -7.77 21.70
N PRO A 41 -9.26 -7.74 22.33
CA PRO A 41 -10.50 -7.58 21.58
C PRO A 41 -10.39 -6.31 20.72
N LEU A 42 -10.75 -6.45 19.43
CA LEU A 42 -10.78 -5.32 18.51
C LEU A 42 -11.65 -4.21 19.11
N PRO A 43 -11.27 -2.93 18.97
CA PRO A 43 -12.15 -1.83 19.32
C PRO A 43 -13.47 -1.96 18.55
N GLN A 44 -14.59 -1.65 19.23
CA GLN A 44 -15.92 -1.69 18.60
C GLN A 44 -15.92 -0.86 17.32
N THR A 45 -16.52 -1.35 16.25
CA THR A 45 -16.48 -0.69 14.94
C THR A 45 -17.89 -0.32 14.47
N ILE A 46 -18.16 0.97 14.28
CA ILE A 46 -19.44 1.46 13.74
C ILE A 46 -19.40 1.33 12.21
N GLU A 47 -20.11 0.34 11.68
CA GLU A 47 -20.03 0.00 10.25
C GLU A 47 -21.06 0.73 9.39
N ALA A 48 -22.30 0.78 9.86
CA ALA A 48 -23.40 1.45 9.19
C ALA A 48 -24.52 1.72 10.20
N PHE A 49 -25.35 2.71 9.93
CA PHE A 49 -26.51 3.03 10.76
C PHE A 49 -27.48 3.88 9.95
N ALA A 50 -28.74 3.89 10.36
CA ALA A 50 -29.66 4.94 9.96
C ALA A 50 -30.79 5.09 10.99
N PRO A 51 -31.26 6.34 11.23
CA PRO A 51 -32.57 6.53 11.84
C PRO A 51 -33.66 6.14 10.83
N ILE A 52 -34.73 5.51 11.33
CA ILE A 52 -35.97 5.26 10.58
C ILE A 52 -37.01 6.33 10.94
N SER A 53 -37.04 6.75 12.21
CA SER A 53 -37.91 7.81 12.72
C SER A 53 -37.23 8.53 13.89
N ALA A 54 -37.96 9.39 14.60
CA ALA A 54 -37.46 10.03 15.82
C ALA A 54 -37.12 9.03 16.93
N SER A 55 -37.75 7.84 16.95
CA SER A 55 -37.56 6.82 17.98
C SER A 55 -36.99 5.51 17.44
N ALA A 56 -37.21 5.18 16.17
CA ALA A 56 -36.73 3.94 15.58
C ALA A 56 -35.46 4.15 14.76
N GLY A 57 -34.55 3.18 14.80
CA GLY A 57 -33.34 3.17 13.99
C GLY A 57 -32.53 1.89 14.16
N TRP A 58 -31.48 1.75 13.37
CA TRP A 58 -30.62 0.57 13.39
C TRP A 58 -29.13 0.94 13.34
N LEU A 59 -28.31 0.06 13.87
CA LEU A 59 -26.85 0.17 13.94
C LEU A 59 -26.23 -1.19 13.63
N LEU A 60 -25.32 -1.23 12.66
CA LEU A 60 -24.42 -2.34 12.42
C LEU A 60 -23.11 -2.07 13.15
N LEU A 61 -22.81 -2.87 14.16
CA LEU A 61 -21.64 -2.77 15.04
C LEU A 61 -20.96 -4.13 15.11
N ASP A 62 -19.68 -4.23 14.73
CA ASP A 62 -18.90 -5.47 14.76
C ASP A 62 -19.64 -6.68 14.12
N GLN A 63 -20.17 -6.48 12.91
CA GLN A 63 -20.98 -7.46 12.16
C GLN A 63 -22.28 -7.92 12.85
N ARG A 64 -22.70 -7.24 13.93
CA ARG A 64 -23.98 -7.46 14.61
C ARG A 64 -24.93 -6.32 14.33
N LEU A 65 -26.16 -6.67 13.99
CA LEU A 65 -27.21 -5.71 13.69
C LEU A 65 -28.04 -5.45 14.94
N TYR A 66 -28.16 -4.19 15.32
CA TYR A 66 -28.95 -3.72 16.46
C TYR A 66 -30.07 -2.80 15.98
N ARG A 67 -31.19 -2.85 16.70
CA ARG A 67 -32.34 -1.97 16.53
C ARG A 67 -32.62 -1.23 17.83
N THR A 68 -33.07 0.01 17.72
CA THR A 68 -33.66 0.79 18.80
C THR A 68 -35.09 1.18 18.44
N ASP A 69 -35.94 1.31 19.45
CA ASP A 69 -37.31 1.85 19.34
C ASP A 69 -37.55 3.06 20.26
N ASP A 70 -36.51 3.53 20.99
CA ASP A 70 -36.54 4.66 21.93
C ASP A 70 -35.52 5.77 21.61
N GLY A 71 -35.06 5.85 20.37
CA GLY A 71 -34.14 6.87 19.87
C GLY A 71 -32.68 6.64 20.26
N GLY A 72 -32.30 5.40 20.59
CA GLY A 72 -30.94 5.02 20.97
C GLY A 72 -30.69 4.98 22.48
N GLY A 73 -31.76 4.96 23.29
CA GLY A 73 -31.66 4.73 24.72
C GLY A 73 -31.37 3.26 25.03
N THR A 74 -31.98 2.34 24.28
CA THR A 74 -31.76 0.90 24.39
C THR A 74 -31.62 0.25 23.01
N TRP A 75 -30.83 -0.83 22.96
CA TRP A 75 -30.54 -1.57 21.74
C TRP A 75 -30.90 -3.04 21.90
N THR A 76 -31.62 -3.58 20.91
CA THR A 76 -31.93 -5.01 20.78
C THR A 76 -31.15 -5.58 19.59
N GLU A 77 -30.41 -6.66 19.81
CA GLU A 77 -29.72 -7.37 18.73
C GLU A 77 -30.76 -8.11 17.86
N ILE A 78 -30.73 -7.84 16.55
CA ILE A 78 -31.61 -8.42 15.52
C ILE A 78 -30.80 -9.08 14.39
N THR A 79 -29.53 -9.43 14.66
CA THR A 79 -28.66 -10.15 13.74
C THR A 79 -29.33 -11.46 13.28
N PRO A 80 -29.38 -11.76 11.97
CA PRO A 80 -29.91 -13.04 11.51
C PRO A 80 -29.15 -14.22 12.18
N PRO A 81 -29.84 -15.22 12.75
CA PRO A 81 -29.18 -16.27 13.52
C PRO A 81 -28.32 -17.21 12.67
N ASP A 82 -28.70 -17.43 11.41
CA ASP A 82 -28.08 -18.42 10.54
C ASP A 82 -27.10 -17.80 9.53
N LEU A 83 -26.19 -16.92 9.99
CA LEU A 83 -25.28 -16.25 9.06
C LEU A 83 -24.16 -17.15 8.50
N GLY A 84 -23.76 -18.20 9.22
CA GLY A 84 -22.61 -19.02 8.86
C GLY A 84 -21.33 -18.17 8.81
N GLN A 85 -20.55 -18.29 7.74
CA GLN A 85 -19.37 -17.43 7.53
C GLN A 85 -19.67 -16.14 6.77
N ALA A 86 -20.93 -15.86 6.42
CA ALA A 86 -21.28 -14.68 5.63
C ALA A 86 -21.15 -13.38 6.45
N ALA A 87 -20.53 -12.36 5.86
CA ALA A 87 -20.42 -11.02 6.41
C ALA A 87 -21.57 -10.13 5.91
N ILE A 88 -22.09 -9.28 6.80
CA ILE A 88 -23.05 -8.22 6.46
C ILE A 88 -22.26 -7.08 5.80
N ARG A 89 -22.62 -6.72 4.57
CA ARG A 89 -21.96 -5.66 3.80
C ARG A 89 -22.75 -4.37 3.70
N ALA A 90 -24.08 -4.46 3.73
CA ALA A 90 -24.97 -3.31 3.74
C ALA A 90 -26.30 -3.69 4.39
N ALA A 91 -26.98 -2.70 4.97
CA ALA A 91 -28.30 -2.85 5.54
C ALA A 91 -29.21 -1.69 5.11
N ALA A 92 -30.50 -1.96 4.92
CA ALA A 92 -31.50 -0.94 4.60
C ALA A 92 -32.84 -1.28 5.24
N PHE A 93 -33.43 -0.32 5.94
CA PHE A 93 -34.76 -0.39 6.54
C PHE A 93 -35.57 0.84 6.10
N PRO A 94 -36.42 0.73 5.08
CA PRO A 94 -37.30 1.83 4.67
C PRO A 94 -38.40 2.12 5.70
N ASP A 95 -38.73 1.13 6.54
CA ASP A 95 -39.71 1.26 7.62
C ASP A 95 -39.36 0.32 8.81
N PRO A 96 -40.07 0.40 9.95
CA PRO A 96 -39.75 -0.39 11.14
C PRO A 96 -40.00 -1.91 11.05
N GLU A 97 -40.72 -2.40 10.05
CA GLU A 97 -41.06 -3.83 9.91
C GLU A 97 -40.26 -4.51 8.78
N HIS A 98 -39.94 -3.78 7.71
CA HIS A 98 -39.25 -4.34 6.56
C HIS A 98 -37.78 -3.94 6.51
N GLY A 99 -36.91 -4.90 6.24
CA GLY A 99 -35.46 -4.67 6.18
C GLY A 99 -34.73 -5.67 5.28
N TRP A 100 -33.61 -5.22 4.72
CA TRP A 100 -32.75 -6.00 3.83
C TRP A 100 -31.30 -5.90 4.25
N LEU A 101 -30.57 -7.01 4.12
CA LEU A 101 -29.13 -7.09 4.30
C LEU A 101 -28.50 -7.68 3.04
N ALA A 102 -27.48 -7.01 2.50
CA ALA A 102 -26.60 -7.59 1.50
C ALA A 102 -25.47 -8.34 2.21
N LEU A 103 -25.29 -9.61 1.88
CA LEU A 103 -24.33 -10.50 2.52
C LEU A 103 -23.31 -11.01 1.50
N THR A 104 -22.08 -11.24 1.96
CA THR A 104 -21.04 -11.93 1.17
C THR A 104 -20.45 -13.09 1.95
N ALA A 105 -20.35 -14.27 1.34
CA ALA A 105 -19.60 -15.38 1.91
C ALA A 105 -18.10 -15.30 1.55
N PRO A 106 -17.18 -15.61 2.48
CA PRO A 106 -15.76 -15.69 2.18
C PRO A 106 -15.49 -16.76 1.14
N VAL A 107 -14.51 -16.50 0.29
CA VAL A 107 -14.01 -17.48 -0.67
C VAL A 107 -13.14 -18.47 0.12
N GLY A 108 -13.56 -19.73 0.21
CA GLY A 108 -12.87 -20.74 1.03
C GLY A 108 -11.39 -20.91 0.66
N ALA A 109 -10.53 -21.11 1.67
CA ALA A 109 -9.08 -21.28 1.53
C ALA A 109 -8.67 -22.50 0.68
N ASP A 110 -9.59 -23.46 0.52
CA ASP A 110 -9.36 -24.73 -0.19
C ASP A 110 -9.73 -24.62 -1.69
N ASN A 111 -10.35 -23.51 -2.08
CA ASN A 111 -10.62 -23.18 -3.47
C ASN A 111 -9.46 -22.33 -4.01
N ALA A 112 -8.36 -22.99 -4.32
CA ALA A 112 -7.29 -22.43 -5.16
C ALA A 112 -7.75 -22.09 -6.61
N GLY A 113 -9.06 -22.03 -6.86
CA GLY A 113 -9.74 -21.48 -8.03
C GLY A 113 -10.84 -20.48 -7.60
N ALA A 114 -10.45 -19.46 -6.83
CA ALA A 114 -11.27 -18.33 -6.39
C ALA A 114 -11.76 -17.47 -7.57
N ASP A 115 -12.60 -18.04 -8.43
CA ASP A 115 -12.80 -17.54 -9.79
C ASP A 115 -14.14 -16.80 -9.99
N ASN A 116 -15.02 -16.69 -8.98
CA ASN A 116 -16.37 -16.10 -9.12
C ASN A 116 -16.69 -14.93 -8.17
N GLY A 117 -15.70 -14.40 -7.43
CA GLY A 117 -15.95 -13.41 -6.38
C GLY A 117 -16.63 -14.02 -5.14
N PRO A 118 -16.88 -13.23 -4.09
CA PRO A 118 -17.69 -13.70 -2.96
C PRO A 118 -19.09 -14.05 -3.45
N GLY A 119 -19.66 -15.14 -2.94
CA GLY A 119 -21.08 -15.43 -3.15
C GLY A 119 -21.92 -14.35 -2.48
N TYR A 120 -22.76 -13.67 -3.27
CA TYR A 120 -23.71 -12.68 -2.76
C TYR A 120 -25.01 -13.38 -2.34
N SER A 121 -25.60 -12.92 -1.25
CA SER A 121 -26.96 -13.28 -0.87
C SER A 121 -27.65 -12.09 -0.23
N LEU A 122 -28.98 -12.11 -0.25
CA LEU A 122 -29.81 -11.11 0.39
C LEU A 122 -30.51 -11.76 1.58
N ALA A 123 -30.52 -11.12 2.74
CA ALA A 123 -31.44 -11.49 3.82
C ALA A 123 -32.53 -10.43 3.93
N ARG A 124 -33.78 -10.85 4.12
CA ARG A 124 -34.95 -9.98 4.25
C ARG A 124 -35.71 -10.30 5.53
N THR A 125 -36.22 -9.27 6.19
CA THR A 125 -37.18 -9.36 7.29
C THR A 125 -38.47 -8.63 6.91
N ASP A 126 -39.60 -9.15 7.36
CA ASP A 126 -40.93 -8.52 7.26
C ASP A 126 -41.57 -8.29 8.66
N ASP A 127 -40.82 -8.54 9.75
CA ASP A 127 -41.27 -8.39 11.13
C ASP A 127 -40.25 -7.64 12.02
N GLY A 128 -39.49 -6.73 11.41
CA GLY A 128 -38.62 -5.81 12.13
C GLY A 128 -37.32 -6.44 12.66
N GLY A 129 -36.89 -7.54 12.06
CA GLY A 129 -35.65 -8.26 12.37
C GLY A 129 -35.83 -9.43 13.34
N ARG A 130 -37.08 -9.83 13.64
CA ARG A 130 -37.36 -10.97 14.53
C ARG A 130 -37.16 -12.29 13.78
N THR A 131 -37.52 -12.32 12.51
CA THR A 131 -37.25 -13.43 11.60
C THR A 131 -36.62 -12.94 10.30
N TRP A 132 -35.77 -13.77 9.71
CA TRP A 132 -35.04 -13.44 8.49
C TRP A 132 -35.17 -14.57 7.47
N GLN A 133 -35.47 -14.20 6.23
CA GLN A 133 -35.45 -15.09 5.07
C GLN A 133 -34.24 -14.77 4.20
N ARG A 134 -33.44 -15.79 3.85
CA ARG A 134 -32.35 -15.68 2.89
C ARG A 134 -32.82 -15.93 1.47
N LEU A 135 -32.37 -15.09 0.54
CA LEU A 135 -32.62 -15.15 -0.89
C LEU A 135 -31.29 -15.19 -1.65
N PRO A 136 -31.18 -15.99 -2.72
CA PRO A 136 -30.01 -15.94 -3.61
C PRO A 136 -29.93 -14.56 -4.27
N LEU A 137 -28.70 -14.09 -4.53
CA LEU A 137 -28.45 -12.79 -5.13
C LEU A 137 -27.44 -12.93 -6.28
N ASP A 138 -27.94 -13.34 -7.44
CA ASP A 138 -27.14 -13.56 -8.64
C ASP A 138 -26.94 -12.25 -9.44
N LEU A 139 -25.95 -11.45 -9.01
CA LEU A 139 -25.69 -10.14 -9.62
C LEU A 139 -24.74 -10.21 -10.84
N PHE A 140 -23.84 -11.18 -10.87
CA PHE A 140 -22.70 -11.20 -11.79
C PHE A 140 -22.57 -12.52 -12.53
N ALA A 141 -22.10 -12.43 -13.78
CA ALA A 141 -21.65 -13.61 -14.50
C ALA A 141 -20.32 -14.12 -13.91
N PRO A 142 -20.03 -15.43 -14.00
CA PRO A 142 -18.74 -15.98 -13.63
C PRO A 142 -17.57 -15.23 -14.29
N GLY A 143 -16.62 -14.74 -13.49
CA GLY A 143 -15.44 -14.01 -13.98
C GLY A 143 -15.63 -12.51 -14.26
N ASP A 144 -16.80 -11.94 -13.95
CA ASP A 144 -16.97 -10.49 -14.05
C ASP A 144 -16.03 -9.76 -13.06
N PRO A 145 -15.12 -8.88 -13.52
CA PRO A 145 -14.22 -8.15 -12.62
C PRO A 145 -14.95 -7.14 -11.71
N ALA A 146 -16.25 -6.88 -11.94
CA ALA A 146 -17.09 -6.12 -11.03
C ALA A 146 -17.63 -6.96 -9.86
N ALA A 147 -17.51 -8.28 -9.91
CA ALA A 147 -18.04 -9.18 -8.88
C ALA A 147 -17.24 -9.17 -7.58
N LEU A 148 -15.99 -8.70 -7.60
CA LEU A 148 -15.16 -8.56 -6.40
C LEU A 148 -15.37 -7.16 -5.80
N ALA A 149 -16.38 -7.07 -4.94
CA ALA A 149 -16.74 -5.84 -4.23
C ALA A 149 -15.63 -5.40 -3.27
N GLY A 150 -15.17 -4.17 -3.46
CA GLY A 150 -14.50 -3.40 -2.41
C GLY A 150 -15.48 -2.84 -1.38
N ALA A 151 -16.68 -2.43 -1.80
CA ALA A 151 -17.82 -2.08 -0.93
C ALA A 151 -19.14 -2.45 -1.59
N VAL A 152 -20.17 -2.64 -0.75
CA VAL A 152 -21.56 -2.77 -1.19
C VAL A 152 -22.37 -1.68 -0.51
N TYR A 153 -23.18 -0.97 -1.27
CA TYR A 153 -24.14 0.00 -0.75
C TYR A 153 -25.55 -0.46 -1.11
N LEU A 154 -26.48 -0.33 -0.18
CA LEU A 154 -27.86 -0.76 -0.35
C LEU A 154 -28.80 0.35 0.08
N GLN A 155 -29.78 0.67 -0.77
CA GLN A 155 -30.87 1.57 -0.45
C GLN A 155 -32.19 0.94 -0.89
N PHE A 156 -33.18 0.92 0.00
CA PHE A 156 -34.57 0.67 -0.36
C PHE A 156 -35.36 1.95 -0.10
N LEU A 157 -36.16 2.37 -1.09
CA LEU A 157 -37.08 3.51 -0.96
C LEU A 157 -38.38 3.08 -0.28
N ASP A 158 -38.84 1.88 -0.60
CA ASP A 158 -40.03 1.23 -0.09
C ASP A 158 -39.85 -0.29 -0.14
N THR A 159 -40.90 -1.07 0.12
CA THR A 159 -40.82 -2.53 0.19
C THR A 159 -40.63 -3.24 -1.16
N GLN A 160 -40.69 -2.51 -2.29
CA GLN A 160 -40.59 -3.05 -3.65
C GLN A 160 -39.39 -2.47 -4.41
N THR A 161 -39.08 -1.19 -4.21
CA THR A 161 -38.10 -0.45 -5.01
C THR A 161 -36.80 -0.25 -4.23
N GLY A 162 -35.69 -0.72 -4.81
CA GLY A 162 -34.37 -0.58 -4.20
C GLY A 162 -33.23 -0.55 -5.21
N TRP A 163 -32.07 -0.09 -4.73
CA TRP A 163 -30.82 -0.01 -5.48
C TRP A 163 -29.67 -0.60 -4.67
N LEU A 164 -28.77 -1.28 -5.38
CA LEU A 164 -27.57 -1.88 -4.83
C LEU A 164 -26.39 -1.44 -5.68
N VAL A 165 -25.35 -0.90 -5.04
CA VAL A 165 -24.10 -0.53 -5.70
C VAL A 165 -23.01 -1.47 -5.23
N VAL A 166 -22.28 -2.06 -6.18
CA VAL A 166 -21.04 -2.79 -5.91
C VAL A 166 -19.86 -1.94 -6.37
N LYS A 167 -19.14 -1.36 -5.40
CA LYS A 167 -17.91 -0.58 -5.64
C LYS A 167 -16.75 -1.55 -5.83
N ARG A 168 -15.92 -1.31 -6.84
CA ARG A 168 -14.70 -2.10 -7.11
C ARG A 168 -13.54 -1.56 -6.28
N ALA A 169 -12.63 -2.45 -5.86
CA ALA A 169 -11.36 -2.03 -5.29
C ALA A 169 -10.46 -1.50 -6.41
N THR A 170 -10.22 -0.18 -6.42
CA THR A 170 -9.38 0.54 -7.38
C THR A 170 -8.41 1.46 -6.64
N SER A 171 -7.37 1.95 -7.31
CA SER A 171 -6.56 3.04 -6.74
C SER A 171 -7.43 4.29 -6.60
N ARG A 172 -6.95 5.26 -5.81
CA ARG A 172 -7.61 6.56 -5.66
C ARG A 172 -7.72 7.36 -6.95
N ASN A 173 -6.96 6.99 -7.97
CA ASN A 173 -7.07 7.59 -9.29
C ASN A 173 -8.42 7.29 -9.97
N PHE A 174 -9.15 6.25 -9.53
CA PHE A 174 -10.43 5.84 -10.09
C PHE A 174 -11.50 5.63 -9.01
N SER A 175 -12.78 5.81 -9.37
CA SER A 175 -13.91 5.39 -8.55
C SER A 175 -14.90 4.63 -9.43
N LEU A 176 -14.80 3.30 -9.45
CA LEU A 176 -15.59 2.43 -10.32
C LEU A 176 -16.59 1.59 -9.53
N GLY A 177 -17.79 1.43 -10.06
CA GLY A 177 -18.82 0.56 -9.47
C GLY A 177 -19.87 0.13 -10.48
N THR A 178 -20.70 -0.84 -10.08
CA THR A 178 -21.86 -1.30 -10.85
C THR A 178 -23.13 -1.02 -10.04
N LEU A 179 -24.15 -0.47 -10.70
CA LEU A 179 -25.46 -0.23 -10.10
C LEU A 179 -26.40 -1.38 -10.47
N PHE A 180 -27.23 -1.78 -9.51
CA PHE A 180 -28.34 -2.69 -9.71
C PHE A 180 -29.61 -2.05 -9.15
N ARG A 181 -30.75 -2.35 -9.77
CA ARG A 181 -32.07 -1.90 -9.34
C ARG A 181 -33.02 -3.07 -9.24
N THR A 182 -33.86 -3.09 -8.22
CA THR A 182 -35.01 -3.98 -8.08
C THR A 182 -36.32 -3.18 -8.06
N ASP A 183 -37.39 -3.78 -8.58
CA ASP A 183 -38.76 -3.26 -8.53
C ASP A 183 -39.73 -4.29 -7.91
N ASP A 184 -39.20 -5.37 -7.30
CA ASP A 184 -39.96 -6.50 -6.73
C ASP A 184 -39.46 -6.92 -5.33
N GLY A 185 -38.86 -5.99 -4.57
CA GLY A 185 -38.44 -6.21 -3.20
C GLY A 185 -37.16 -7.06 -3.07
N GLY A 186 -36.34 -7.08 -4.11
CA GLY A 186 -35.05 -7.76 -4.17
C GLY A 186 -35.12 -9.19 -4.73
N ALA A 187 -36.25 -9.62 -5.30
CA ALA A 187 -36.38 -10.94 -5.92
C ALA A 187 -35.66 -11.00 -7.27
N THR A 188 -35.69 -9.91 -8.04
CA THR A 188 -34.91 -9.75 -9.27
C THR A 188 -34.20 -8.40 -9.30
N TRP A 189 -33.03 -8.38 -9.97
CA TRP A 189 -32.18 -7.20 -10.07
C TRP A 189 -31.76 -6.94 -11.52
N VAL A 190 -31.88 -5.70 -11.96
CA VAL A 190 -31.44 -5.23 -13.29
C VAL A 190 -30.13 -4.48 -13.13
N ARG A 191 -29.09 -4.92 -13.84
CA ARG A 191 -27.79 -4.24 -13.91
C ARG A 191 -27.88 -2.96 -14.73
N LEU A 192 -27.34 -1.88 -14.20
CA LEU A 192 -27.28 -0.55 -14.80
C LEU A 192 -25.84 -0.01 -14.75
N THR A 193 -25.57 1.02 -15.56
CA THR A 193 -24.29 1.74 -15.54
C THR A 193 -24.29 2.81 -14.45
N LEU A 194 -23.13 2.99 -13.81
CA LEU A 194 -22.92 4.03 -12.81
C LEU A 194 -21.69 4.86 -13.19
N PRO A 195 -21.77 6.20 -13.18
CA PRO A 195 -20.64 7.05 -13.60
C PRO A 195 -19.46 7.01 -12.62
N ILE A 196 -19.74 6.90 -11.32
CA ILE A 196 -18.76 6.80 -10.24
C ILE A 196 -19.20 5.76 -9.21
N GLY A 197 -18.26 4.99 -8.65
CA GLY A 197 -18.53 3.88 -7.74
C GLY A 197 -18.93 4.28 -6.31
N GLU A 198 -19.86 5.22 -6.14
CA GLU A 198 -20.24 5.77 -4.84
C GLU A 198 -21.69 5.43 -4.45
N PRO A 199 -22.08 5.59 -3.16
CA PRO A 199 -23.46 5.39 -2.73
C PRO A 199 -24.44 6.27 -3.51
N VAL A 200 -25.53 5.67 -3.97
CA VAL A 200 -26.64 6.40 -4.60
C VAL A 200 -27.65 6.84 -3.55
N ALA A 201 -28.25 8.01 -3.76
CA ALA A 201 -29.33 8.54 -2.94
C ALA A 201 -30.54 8.84 -3.83
N PHE A 202 -31.53 7.94 -3.82
CA PHE A 202 -32.82 8.11 -4.46
C PHE A 202 -33.86 8.68 -3.48
N VAL A 203 -34.61 9.68 -3.94
CA VAL A 203 -35.74 10.28 -3.20
C VAL A 203 -37.09 9.91 -3.80
N SER A 204 -37.08 9.35 -5.00
CA SER A 204 -38.22 8.73 -5.65
C SER A 204 -37.72 7.63 -6.59
N ARG A 205 -38.66 6.88 -7.17
CA ARG A 205 -38.38 5.81 -8.14
C ARG A 205 -37.51 6.27 -9.34
N ASP A 206 -37.60 7.54 -9.70
CA ASP A 206 -36.98 8.09 -10.90
C ASP A 206 -35.86 9.09 -10.59
N LEU A 207 -35.97 9.82 -9.47
CA LEU A 207 -35.05 10.90 -9.10
C LEU A 207 -34.01 10.43 -8.08
N GLY A 208 -32.75 10.46 -8.48
CA GLY A 208 -31.63 10.11 -7.62
C GLY A 208 -30.35 10.88 -7.94
N ARG A 209 -29.38 10.80 -7.03
CA ARG A 209 -28.08 11.45 -7.13
C ARG A 209 -26.97 10.50 -6.71
N VAL A 210 -25.77 10.76 -7.21
CA VAL A 210 -24.52 10.15 -6.73
C VAL A 210 -23.46 11.26 -6.68
N SER A 211 -22.64 11.27 -5.65
CA SER A 211 -21.60 12.29 -5.42
C SER A 211 -20.35 11.66 -4.82
N GLY A 212 -19.18 12.15 -5.21
CA GLY A 212 -17.89 11.66 -4.73
C GLY A 212 -16.89 11.56 -5.89
N GLY A 213 -16.37 10.36 -6.17
CA GLY A 213 -15.39 10.15 -7.23
C GLY A 213 -13.94 10.18 -6.74
N ALA A 214 -13.00 10.13 -7.68
CA ALA A 214 -11.56 10.02 -7.38
C ALA A 214 -11.06 11.19 -6.51
N ALA A 215 -11.44 12.42 -6.89
CA ALA A 215 -11.13 13.66 -6.18
C ALA A 215 -12.21 14.10 -5.17
N GLY A 216 -13.37 13.41 -5.15
CA GLY A 216 -14.48 13.69 -4.24
C GLY A 216 -15.40 14.85 -4.64
N ASP A 217 -15.24 15.39 -5.85
CA ASP A 217 -15.93 16.59 -6.36
C ASP A 217 -16.86 16.31 -7.57
N GLU A 218 -17.07 15.04 -7.91
CA GLU A 218 -17.94 14.65 -9.01
C GLU A 218 -19.39 14.51 -8.55
N HIS A 219 -20.33 15.08 -9.30
CA HIS A 219 -21.76 15.07 -8.98
C HIS A 219 -22.62 14.72 -10.20
N TYR A 220 -23.48 13.71 -10.04
CA TYR A 220 -24.39 13.29 -11.09
C TYR A 220 -25.83 13.16 -10.58
N GLN A 221 -26.78 13.40 -11.47
CA GLN A 221 -28.22 13.24 -11.23
C GLN A 221 -28.84 12.32 -12.29
N THR A 222 -29.79 11.49 -11.85
CA THR A 222 -30.68 10.70 -12.70
C THR A 222 -32.12 11.18 -12.56
N ARG A 223 -32.90 11.06 -13.63
CA ARG A 223 -34.36 11.31 -13.67
C ARG A 223 -35.15 10.12 -14.21
N ASP A 224 -34.50 8.97 -14.40
CA ASP A 224 -35.10 7.74 -14.93
C ASP A 224 -34.76 6.50 -14.10
N GLY A 225 -34.42 6.71 -12.82
CA GLY A 225 -34.15 5.66 -11.84
C GLY A 225 -32.79 4.98 -11.98
N GLY A 226 -31.80 5.69 -12.54
CA GLY A 226 -30.41 5.27 -12.67
C GLY A 226 -30.05 4.70 -14.04
N ARG A 227 -30.93 4.79 -15.04
CA ARG A 227 -30.65 4.31 -16.40
C ARG A 227 -29.73 5.29 -17.13
N THR A 228 -29.90 6.58 -16.91
CA THR A 228 -29.00 7.62 -17.42
C THR A 228 -28.62 8.61 -16.32
N TRP A 229 -27.39 9.11 -16.41
CA TRP A 229 -26.82 10.05 -15.45
C TRP A 229 -26.32 11.29 -16.17
N GLN A 230 -26.63 12.46 -15.62
CA GLN A 230 -26.18 13.75 -16.11
C GLN A 230 -25.29 14.40 -15.05
N ALA A 231 -24.12 14.87 -15.44
CA ALA A 231 -23.28 15.68 -14.58
C ALA A 231 -24.04 16.96 -14.20
N VAL A 232 -24.00 17.32 -12.93
CA VAL A 232 -24.60 18.54 -12.39
C VAL A 232 -23.57 19.28 -11.57
N GLU A 233 -23.65 20.61 -11.52
CA GLU A 233 -22.85 21.35 -10.57
C GLU A 233 -23.31 21.03 -9.14
N ALA A 234 -22.36 21.04 -8.20
CA ALA A 234 -22.70 21.02 -6.79
C ALA A 234 -23.66 22.19 -6.51
N ALA A 235 -24.79 21.92 -5.87
CA ALA A 235 -25.64 23.01 -5.41
C ALA A 235 -24.80 23.90 -4.49
N PRO A 236 -24.80 25.25 -4.64
CA PRO A 236 -24.11 26.11 -3.70
C PRO A 236 -24.67 25.81 -2.31
N VAL A 237 -23.79 25.34 -1.43
CA VAL A 237 -24.14 25.11 -0.03
C VAL A 237 -24.53 26.49 0.51
N ALA A 238 -25.82 26.74 0.73
CA ALA A 238 -26.24 27.91 1.48
C ALA A 238 -25.59 27.79 2.85
N SER A 239 -24.63 28.66 3.17
CA SER A 239 -23.94 28.67 4.46
C SER A 239 -24.97 28.61 5.57
N PRO A 240 -25.11 27.51 6.32
CA PRO A 240 -25.89 27.54 7.54
C PRO A 240 -25.17 28.50 8.49
N GLU A 241 -25.91 29.41 9.13
CA GLU A 241 -25.39 30.11 10.31
C GLU A 241 -24.81 29.07 11.26
N ALA A 242 -23.50 29.20 11.50
CA ALA A 242 -22.66 28.16 12.06
C ALA A 242 -23.11 27.76 13.47
N ALA A 243 -23.77 26.61 13.59
CA ALA A 243 -23.46 25.76 14.72
C ALA A 243 -22.06 25.21 14.51
N ALA A 244 -21.22 25.22 15.55
CA ALA A 244 -19.88 24.67 15.47
C ALA A 244 -19.98 23.22 14.95
N PRO A 245 -19.39 22.88 13.79
CA PRO A 245 -19.38 21.50 13.36
C PRO A 245 -18.64 20.71 14.43
N ILE A 246 -19.21 19.58 14.86
CA ILE A 246 -18.37 18.57 15.50
C ILE A 246 -17.33 18.20 14.42
N SER A 247 -16.06 18.45 14.71
CA SER A 247 -14.96 18.05 13.84
C SER A 247 -15.04 16.53 13.61
N GLY A 248 -14.87 16.07 12.38
CA GLY A 248 -14.92 14.64 12.07
C GLY A 248 -16.30 14.03 11.87
N LEU A 249 -17.36 14.84 11.69
CA LEU A 249 -18.66 14.31 11.25
C LEU A 249 -18.56 13.71 9.85
N ALA A 250 -18.98 12.45 9.73
CA ALA A 250 -19.04 11.65 8.52
C ALA A 250 -20.32 10.79 8.51
N ALA A 251 -20.64 10.22 7.35
CA ALA A 251 -21.75 9.26 7.18
C ALA A 251 -23.09 9.77 7.78
N VAL A 252 -23.56 10.94 7.34
CA VAL A 252 -24.83 11.50 7.83
C VAL A 252 -26.02 10.78 7.19
N ALA A 253 -26.94 10.28 8.02
CA ALA A 253 -28.19 9.65 7.62
C ALA A 253 -29.38 10.40 8.24
N MET A 254 -30.27 10.92 7.39
CA MET A 254 -31.43 11.72 7.82
C MET A 254 -32.73 10.94 7.61
N ALA A 255 -33.57 10.85 8.66
CA ALA A 255 -34.92 10.31 8.57
C ALA A 255 -35.96 11.40 8.24
N SER A 256 -35.68 12.65 8.62
CA SER A 256 -36.46 13.83 8.25
C SER A 256 -35.53 15.05 8.08
N ALA A 257 -36.09 16.23 7.84
CA ALA A 257 -35.29 17.46 7.80
C ALA A 257 -34.68 17.81 9.17
N GLU A 258 -35.23 17.27 10.27
CA GLU A 258 -34.85 17.56 11.64
C GLU A 258 -34.12 16.40 12.32
N ILE A 259 -34.53 15.16 12.02
CA ILE A 259 -34.02 13.95 12.66
C ILE A 259 -32.94 13.30 11.80
N GLY A 260 -31.76 13.13 12.37
CA GLY A 260 -30.64 12.48 11.68
C GLY A 260 -29.61 11.90 12.64
N TRP A 261 -28.87 10.91 12.18
CA TRP A 261 -27.70 10.37 12.86
C TRP A 261 -26.45 10.58 12.00
N ALA A 262 -25.29 10.60 12.63
CA ALA A 262 -24.00 10.70 11.96
C ALA A 262 -22.92 9.97 12.77
N LYS A 263 -21.83 9.62 12.10
CA LYS A 263 -20.61 9.14 12.76
C LYS A 263 -19.73 10.35 13.02
N ALA A 264 -19.29 10.54 14.26
CA ALA A 264 -18.22 11.48 14.57
C ALA A 264 -16.94 10.65 14.75
N ALA A 265 -15.96 10.84 13.86
CA ALA A 265 -14.68 10.15 13.90
C ALA A 265 -13.53 11.15 13.90
N ALA A 266 -12.65 11.08 14.90
CA ALA A 266 -11.49 11.95 14.98
C ALA A 266 -10.32 11.22 15.63
N GLY A 267 -9.11 11.67 15.34
CA GLY A 267 -7.93 11.19 16.02
C GLY A 267 -6.94 12.29 16.35
N SER A 268 -6.05 11.98 17.28
CA SER A 268 -4.90 12.82 17.62
C SER A 268 -3.73 11.95 18.06
N CYS A 269 -2.52 12.49 17.95
CA CYS A 269 -1.33 11.86 18.48
C CYS A 269 -0.69 12.76 19.53
N GLU A 270 -0.38 12.18 20.68
CA GLU A 270 0.39 12.86 21.70
C GLU A 270 1.89 12.81 21.36
N PRO A 271 2.61 13.94 21.48
CA PRO A 271 4.06 13.96 21.30
C PRO A 271 4.72 13.00 22.26
N ALA A 272 5.66 12.21 21.75
CA ALA A 272 6.43 11.33 22.60
C ALA A 272 7.48 12.11 23.40
N ALA A 273 7.83 11.60 24.59
CA ALA A 273 9.08 12.00 25.23
C ALA A 273 10.29 11.72 24.29
N PRO A 274 11.42 12.43 24.43
CA PRO A 274 12.61 12.14 23.62
C PRO A 274 12.98 10.65 23.69
N GLY A 275 12.99 9.97 22.54
CA GLY A 275 13.26 8.53 22.43
C GLY A 275 12.06 7.60 22.64
N ALA A 276 10.84 8.13 22.81
CA ALA A 276 9.60 7.36 22.86
C ALA A 276 8.78 7.50 21.57
N GLU A 277 7.73 6.68 21.42
CA GLU A 277 6.83 6.68 20.26
C GLU A 277 5.60 7.57 20.51
N PRO A 278 5.11 8.34 19.51
CA PRO A 278 3.89 9.11 19.67
C PRO A 278 2.72 8.15 19.81
N ARG A 279 1.82 8.43 20.75
CA ARG A 279 0.63 7.61 20.98
C ARG A 279 -0.54 8.25 20.25
N CYS A 280 -1.09 7.53 19.28
CA CYS A 280 -2.22 7.98 18.50
C CYS A 280 -3.50 7.33 19.02
N THR A 281 -4.52 8.15 19.25
CA THR A 281 -5.86 7.69 19.62
C THR A 281 -6.83 8.11 18.53
N SER A 282 -7.65 7.16 18.08
CA SER A 282 -8.81 7.40 17.23
C SER A 282 -10.08 7.09 18.02
N THR A 283 -11.09 7.93 17.87
CA THR A 283 -12.41 7.76 18.48
C THR A 283 -13.48 7.76 17.41
N GLU A 284 -14.46 6.87 17.54
CA GLU A 284 -15.68 6.86 16.75
C GLU A 284 -16.91 6.89 17.66
N ALA A 285 -17.79 7.85 17.45
CA ALA A 285 -19.05 7.97 18.18
C ALA A 285 -20.23 8.02 17.22
N LEU A 286 -21.33 7.40 17.62
CA LEU A 286 -22.63 7.63 16.98
C LEU A 286 -23.24 8.88 17.61
N VAL A 287 -23.64 9.84 16.80
CA VAL A 287 -24.29 11.07 17.25
C VAL A 287 -25.63 11.24 16.56
N ARG A 288 -26.57 11.92 17.23
CA ARG A 288 -27.90 12.26 16.70
C ARG A 288 -28.18 13.75 16.77
N THR A 289 -28.96 14.22 15.80
CA THR A 289 -29.58 15.53 15.76
C THR A 289 -31.10 15.40 15.77
N ALA A 290 -31.75 16.40 16.36
CA ALA A 290 -33.21 16.58 16.32
C ALA A 290 -33.62 17.97 15.83
N ASP A 291 -32.67 18.75 15.31
CA ASP A 291 -32.84 20.14 14.89
C ASP A 291 -32.22 20.41 13.51
N GLY A 292 -32.06 19.37 12.69
CA GLY A 292 -31.55 19.45 11.33
C GLY A 292 -30.04 19.66 11.25
N GLY A 293 -29.30 19.11 12.21
CA GLY A 293 -27.84 19.16 12.26
C GLY A 293 -27.27 20.42 12.90
N ARG A 294 -28.11 21.27 13.52
CA ARG A 294 -27.63 22.43 14.29
C ARG A 294 -26.97 21.98 15.59
N THR A 295 -27.47 20.94 16.23
CA THR A 295 -26.82 20.33 17.37
C THR A 295 -26.75 18.82 17.20
N TRP A 296 -25.68 18.26 17.74
CA TRP A 296 -25.38 16.83 17.69
C TRP A 296 -25.09 16.35 19.11
N THR A 297 -25.72 15.24 19.49
CA THR A 297 -25.61 14.64 20.82
C THR A 297 -25.14 13.20 20.70
N PRO A 298 -24.20 12.72 21.53
CA PRO A 298 -23.79 11.32 21.53
C PRO A 298 -24.97 10.38 21.81
N LEU A 299 -24.96 9.25 21.11
CA LEU A 299 -25.90 8.16 21.26
C LEU A 299 -25.09 6.95 21.75
N ALA A 300 -25.49 6.38 22.89
CA ALA A 300 -24.75 5.27 23.50
C ALA A 300 -24.76 4.05 22.58
N LEU A 301 -23.62 3.40 22.43
CA LEU A 301 -23.51 2.14 21.69
C LEU A 301 -24.15 0.99 22.50
N PRO A 302 -24.52 -0.13 21.84
CA PRO A 302 -24.86 -1.38 22.51
C PRO A 302 -23.87 -1.71 23.64
N GLY A 303 -24.38 -1.92 24.86
CA GLY A 303 -23.57 -2.11 26.07
C GLY A 303 -23.28 -0.83 26.87
N GLY A 304 -23.73 0.34 26.40
CA GLY A 304 -23.68 1.62 27.14
C GLY A 304 -22.40 2.44 26.94
N ALA A 305 -21.50 2.01 26.06
CA ALA A 305 -20.27 2.77 25.75
C ALA A 305 -20.62 4.08 25.01
N PRO A 306 -19.99 5.23 25.35
CA PRO A 306 -20.27 6.50 24.68
C PRO A 306 -19.62 6.63 23.30
N ALA A 307 -18.56 5.85 23.04
CA ALA A 307 -17.80 5.83 21.80
C ALA A 307 -16.97 4.54 21.73
N ALA A 308 -16.63 4.14 20.52
CA ALA A 308 -15.52 3.25 20.25
C ALA A 308 -14.21 4.03 20.31
N VAL A 309 -13.20 3.47 20.98
CA VAL A 309 -11.89 4.11 21.15
C VAL A 309 -10.79 3.11 20.81
N GLU A 310 -9.91 3.49 19.89
CA GLU A 310 -8.70 2.75 19.53
C GLU A 310 -7.47 3.60 19.86
N THR A 311 -6.66 3.15 20.82
CA THR A 311 -5.39 3.80 21.17
C THR A 311 -4.24 2.87 20.82
N VAL A 312 -3.30 3.37 20.01
CA VAL A 312 -2.10 2.63 19.62
C VAL A 312 -0.84 3.49 19.71
N ALA A 313 0.28 2.84 19.99
CA ALA A 313 1.57 3.44 19.71
C ALA A 313 1.71 3.56 18.18
N ALA A 314 2.04 4.75 17.67
CA ALA A 314 2.44 4.86 16.29
C ALA A 314 3.73 4.05 16.11
N LEU A 315 3.78 3.22 15.07
CA LEU A 315 5.00 2.48 14.74
C LEU A 315 6.17 3.46 14.63
N PRO A 316 7.35 3.09 15.15
CA PRO A 316 8.47 4.01 15.22
C PRO A 316 8.76 4.53 13.82
N ASP A 317 8.85 5.85 13.66
CA ASP A 317 9.53 6.39 12.49
C ASP A 317 10.99 6.01 12.68
N PRO A 318 11.55 5.03 11.95
CA PRO A 318 12.96 4.78 12.14
C PRO A 318 13.61 6.02 11.51
N ILE A 319 14.22 6.90 12.30
CA ILE A 319 14.91 8.07 11.75
C ILE A 319 16.29 7.64 11.23
N THR A 320 16.80 6.51 11.72
CA THR A 320 18.08 5.95 11.33
C THR A 320 17.98 5.22 9.98
N PRO A 321 18.83 5.54 8.99
CA PRO A 321 19.01 4.69 7.83
C PRO A 321 19.21 3.24 8.28
N GLY A 322 18.47 2.31 7.67
CA GLY A 322 18.85 0.90 7.75
C GLY A 322 20.18 0.69 7.02
N PRO A 323 20.85 -0.45 7.20
CA PRO A 323 22.01 -0.79 6.37
C PRO A 323 21.66 -0.67 4.87
N ASP A 324 22.64 -0.32 4.05
CA ASP A 324 22.48 -0.39 2.60
C ASP A 324 22.20 -1.84 2.21
N THR A 325 21.13 -2.03 1.45
CA THR A 325 20.65 -3.32 0.95
C THR A 325 20.32 -3.17 -0.52
N ALA A 326 20.04 -4.27 -1.22
CA ALA A 326 19.54 -4.23 -2.59
C ALA A 326 18.26 -3.38 -2.76
N LEU A 327 17.57 -3.05 -1.66
CA LEU A 327 16.35 -2.24 -1.62
C LEU A 327 16.57 -0.79 -1.14
N ASN A 328 17.80 -0.41 -0.79
CA ASN A 328 18.16 0.92 -0.30
C ASN A 328 19.23 1.55 -1.21
N PHE A 329 18.81 2.44 -2.11
CA PHE A 329 19.70 3.21 -2.98
C PHE A 329 20.30 4.40 -2.26
N GLY A 330 21.26 4.15 -1.37
CA GLY A 330 22.02 5.21 -0.71
C GLY A 330 21.16 6.22 0.05
N GLY A 331 20.09 5.74 0.68
CA GLY A 331 19.14 6.56 1.43
C GLY A 331 18.00 7.16 0.59
N ARG A 332 17.96 6.98 -0.74
CA ARG A 332 16.84 7.45 -1.59
C ARG A 332 15.64 6.53 -1.62
N THR A 333 15.83 5.28 -1.23
CA THR A 333 14.75 4.33 -1.02
C THR A 333 14.87 3.72 0.35
N ARG A 334 13.74 3.34 0.94
CA ARG A 334 13.71 2.88 2.32
C ARG A 334 12.60 1.87 2.56
N ALA A 335 12.95 0.74 3.18
CA ALA A 335 11.97 -0.15 3.76
C ALA A 335 11.33 0.53 4.97
N VAL A 336 10.01 0.63 4.96
CA VAL A 336 9.20 1.24 6.03
C VAL A 336 8.15 0.23 6.47
N THR A 337 8.10 0.01 7.78
CA THR A 337 6.97 -0.65 8.44
C THR A 337 6.13 0.42 9.11
N GLY A 338 4.85 0.56 8.72
CA GLY A 338 4.08 1.71 9.17
C GLY A 338 2.78 1.92 8.43
N GLN A 339 2.14 3.04 8.74
CA GLN A 339 0.93 3.49 8.07
C GLN A 339 1.30 4.52 7.00
N GLY A 340 0.65 4.41 5.85
CA GLY A 340 0.68 5.40 4.78
C GLY A 340 -0.71 5.64 4.24
N PHE A 341 -0.84 6.57 3.32
CA PHE A 341 -2.11 6.82 2.66
C PHE A 341 -1.88 7.25 1.22
N ASP A 342 -2.95 7.23 0.44
CA ASP A 342 -2.98 7.84 -0.87
C ASP A 342 -4.18 8.77 -1.03
N SER A 343 -3.99 9.85 -1.78
CA SER A 343 -5.03 10.84 -2.03
C SER A 343 -4.81 11.45 -3.42
N CYS A 344 -5.90 11.71 -4.14
CA CYS A 344 -5.86 12.38 -5.43
C CYS A 344 -5.82 13.91 -5.26
N THR A 345 -6.45 14.45 -4.21
CA THR A 345 -6.44 15.89 -3.92
C THR A 345 -5.16 16.27 -3.19
N LEU A 346 -4.44 17.28 -3.69
CA LEU A 346 -3.17 17.74 -3.08
C LEU A 346 -3.45 18.60 -1.84
N PRO A 347 -3.07 18.17 -0.62
CA PRO A 347 -3.26 18.99 0.57
C PRO A 347 -2.25 20.14 0.63
N THR A 348 -2.58 21.21 1.36
CA THR A 348 -1.61 22.30 1.59
C THR A 348 -0.47 21.84 2.51
N LEU A 349 0.68 22.54 2.48
CA LEU A 349 1.81 22.24 3.38
C LEU A 349 1.42 22.33 4.86
N ALA A 350 0.50 23.24 5.22
CA ALA A 350 0.00 23.38 6.58
C ALA A 350 -0.87 22.19 7.01
N GLN A 351 -1.75 21.72 6.11
CA GLN A 351 -2.53 20.50 6.36
C GLN A 351 -1.62 19.28 6.53
N MET A 352 -0.58 19.14 5.70
CA MET A 352 0.37 18.03 5.80
C MET A 352 1.23 18.08 7.07
N ASP A 353 1.59 19.27 7.56
CA ASP A 353 2.33 19.42 8.83
C ASP A 353 1.46 19.05 10.03
N ASP A 354 0.20 19.53 10.07
CA ASP A 354 -0.78 19.16 11.09
C ASP A 354 -1.06 17.66 11.08
N TRP A 355 -1.27 17.09 9.88
CA TRP A 355 -1.51 15.67 9.70
C TRP A 355 -0.30 14.82 10.11
N TYR A 356 0.93 15.23 9.80
CA TYR A 356 2.14 14.50 10.21
C TYR A 356 2.28 14.43 11.73
N LYS A 357 1.99 15.53 12.42
CA LYS A 357 2.09 15.63 13.89
C LYS A 357 0.98 14.87 14.61
N ASN A 358 -0.22 14.89 14.05
CA ASN A 358 -1.43 14.42 14.74
C ASN A 358 -1.97 13.08 14.23
N SER A 359 -1.37 12.47 13.21
CA SER A 359 -1.80 11.16 12.66
C SER A 359 -0.70 10.10 12.76
N PRO A 360 -1.04 8.80 12.63
CA PRO A 360 -0.06 7.71 12.59
C PRO A 360 0.64 7.56 11.22
N TYR A 361 0.25 8.34 10.21
CA TYR A 361 0.74 8.20 8.85
C TYR A 361 2.10 8.86 8.64
N ARG A 362 3.02 8.18 7.95
CA ARG A 362 4.38 8.68 7.64
C ARG A 362 4.76 8.58 6.16
N VAL A 363 3.89 7.99 5.35
CA VAL A 363 4.11 7.77 3.93
C VAL A 363 2.90 8.24 3.14
N TRP A 364 3.13 8.94 2.04
CA TRP A 364 2.08 9.40 1.13
C TRP A 364 2.36 8.96 -0.31
N ASN A 365 1.38 8.38 -0.97
CA ASN A 365 1.47 8.08 -2.41
C ASN A 365 1.33 9.33 -3.28
N LEU A 366 2.09 9.35 -4.37
CA LEU A 366 2.11 10.43 -5.35
C LEU A 366 1.71 9.90 -6.72
N TYR A 367 0.59 10.35 -7.27
CA TYR A 367 0.26 10.10 -8.68
C TYR A 367 1.09 11.02 -9.58
N ILE A 368 2.24 10.54 -10.05
CA ILE A 368 3.27 11.38 -10.69
C ILE A 368 3.05 11.62 -12.19
N GLY A 369 2.34 10.72 -12.89
CA GLY A 369 2.10 10.83 -14.33
C GLY A 369 1.41 9.58 -14.92
N GLY A 370 1.44 9.47 -16.25
CA GLY A 370 0.85 8.36 -17.01
C GLY A 370 -0.42 8.73 -17.77
N ALA A 371 -0.68 8.01 -18.86
CA ALA A 371 -1.77 8.33 -19.80
C ALA A 371 -3.18 8.16 -19.21
N ALA A 372 -3.33 7.37 -18.15
CA ALA A 372 -4.59 7.13 -17.45
C ALA A 372 -4.68 7.85 -16.08
N ARG A 373 -3.72 8.73 -15.77
CA ARG A 373 -3.77 9.59 -14.58
C ARG A 373 -4.98 10.53 -14.65
N GLY A 374 -5.80 10.49 -13.61
CA GLY A 374 -6.93 11.38 -13.38
C GLY A 374 -6.52 12.79 -12.95
N ASN A 375 -7.50 13.62 -12.60
CA ASN A 375 -7.28 15.03 -12.26
C ASN A 375 -6.81 15.23 -10.81
N CYS A 376 -5.64 14.69 -10.46
CA CYS A 376 -5.09 14.73 -9.10
C CYS A 376 -4.18 15.94 -8.84
N GLY A 377 -4.51 17.10 -9.41
CA GLY A 377 -3.68 18.32 -9.32
C GLY A 377 -2.30 18.20 -9.99
N THR A 378 -1.41 19.16 -9.74
CA THR A 378 -0.05 19.19 -10.30
C THR A 378 1.02 19.21 -9.21
N LEU A 379 1.85 18.17 -9.15
CA LEU A 379 3.00 18.08 -8.25
C LEU A 379 4.21 18.87 -8.78
N THR A 380 4.93 19.52 -7.87
CA THR A 380 6.20 20.24 -8.14
C THR A 380 7.33 19.73 -7.24
N ALA A 381 8.59 19.90 -7.68
CA ALA A 381 9.75 19.48 -6.90
C ALA A 381 9.86 20.23 -5.55
N ASP A 382 9.61 21.55 -5.54
CA ASP A 382 9.68 22.38 -4.33
C ASP A 382 8.66 21.93 -3.27
N TYR A 383 7.45 21.57 -3.71
CA TYR A 383 6.41 21.07 -2.81
C TYR A 383 6.82 19.73 -2.17
N LEU A 384 7.37 18.79 -2.96
CA LEU A 384 7.86 17.52 -2.44
C LEU A 384 9.07 17.68 -1.52
N ALA A 385 9.99 18.60 -1.84
CA ALA A 385 11.13 18.92 -0.97
C ALA A 385 10.67 19.49 0.38
N ALA A 386 9.67 20.39 0.37
CA ALA A 386 9.09 20.93 1.60
C ALA A 386 8.41 19.86 2.46
N LEU A 387 7.69 18.92 1.85
CA LEU A 387 7.10 17.77 2.56
C LEU A 387 8.17 16.82 3.12
N ALA A 388 9.26 16.59 2.39
CA ALA A 388 10.37 15.78 2.88
C ALA A 388 11.01 16.39 4.14
N VAL A 389 11.12 17.72 4.22
CA VAL A 389 11.58 18.44 5.43
C VAL A 389 10.64 18.20 6.62
N GLN A 390 9.33 18.06 6.39
CA GLN A 390 8.37 17.68 7.45
C GLN A 390 8.54 16.23 7.90
N GLY A 391 9.21 15.39 7.11
CA GLY A 391 9.45 13.97 7.40
C GLY A 391 8.71 13.00 6.48
N TRP A 392 7.92 13.50 5.52
CA TRP A 392 7.18 12.66 4.59
C TRP A 392 8.09 11.84 3.67
N ARG A 393 7.65 10.61 3.41
CA ARG A 393 8.21 9.71 2.40
C ARG A 393 7.13 9.37 1.38
N PHE A 394 7.53 8.90 0.21
CA PHE A 394 6.65 8.87 -0.95
C PHE A 394 6.55 7.51 -1.60
N ILE A 395 5.37 7.18 -2.13
CA ILE A 395 5.16 6.06 -3.06
C ILE A 395 4.93 6.71 -4.44
N PRO A 396 5.94 6.86 -5.31
CA PRO A 396 5.72 7.44 -6.62
C PRO A 396 5.01 6.44 -7.53
N THR A 397 3.81 6.80 -7.98
CA THR A 397 2.93 5.91 -8.74
C THR A 397 2.62 6.48 -10.13
N TRP A 398 2.82 5.64 -11.14
CA TRP A 398 2.63 5.94 -12.55
C TRP A 398 1.38 5.23 -13.08
N VAL A 399 0.45 6.00 -13.64
CA VAL A 399 -0.87 5.50 -14.05
C VAL A 399 -0.96 5.44 -15.58
N GLY A 400 -0.37 4.38 -16.14
CA GLY A 400 -0.28 4.15 -17.58
C GLY A 400 -1.49 3.43 -18.19
N PRO A 401 -1.36 2.93 -19.43
CA PRO A 401 -2.39 2.13 -20.10
C PRO A 401 -2.82 0.89 -19.30
N GLN A 402 -4.11 0.70 -19.11
CA GLN A 402 -4.66 -0.42 -18.33
C GLN A 402 -4.82 -1.69 -19.19
N ALA A 403 -5.10 -2.84 -18.55
CA ALA A 403 -5.24 -4.10 -19.27
C ALA A 403 -6.32 -4.01 -20.38
N ALA A 404 -6.07 -4.62 -21.54
CA ALA A 404 -6.89 -4.45 -22.74
C ALA A 404 -8.36 -4.92 -22.60
N CYS A 405 -8.58 -5.93 -21.75
CA CYS A 405 -9.90 -6.46 -21.43
C CYS A 405 -10.65 -5.64 -20.36
N ALA A 406 -10.01 -4.64 -19.76
CA ALA A 406 -10.66 -3.75 -18.80
C ALA A 406 -11.38 -2.59 -19.51
N GLY A 407 -12.38 -2.00 -18.84
CA GLY A 407 -13.23 -0.94 -19.39
C GLY A 407 -12.59 0.44 -19.55
N PHE A 408 -11.28 0.60 -19.33
CA PHE A 408 -10.60 1.91 -19.30
C PHE A 408 -10.43 2.54 -20.68
N ALA A 409 -10.20 3.86 -20.75
CA ALA A 409 -10.03 4.56 -22.03
C ALA A 409 -8.63 4.35 -22.66
N ARG A 410 -7.59 4.25 -21.83
CA ARG A 410 -6.22 3.98 -22.25
C ARG A 410 -5.87 2.54 -21.93
N ARG A 411 -5.48 1.77 -22.94
CA ARG A 411 -5.26 0.33 -22.82
C ARG A 411 -3.96 -0.09 -23.48
N MET A 412 -3.27 -1.05 -22.86
CA MET A 412 -2.14 -1.75 -23.47
C MET A 412 -2.61 -2.68 -24.61
N SER A 413 -1.70 -3.07 -25.48
CA SER A 413 -1.95 -4.06 -26.53
C SER A 413 -2.29 -5.45 -25.97
N LEU A 414 -3.09 -6.23 -26.70
CA LEU A 414 -3.28 -7.66 -26.44
C LEU A 414 -2.12 -8.53 -26.94
N ASP A 415 -1.24 -7.98 -27.79
CA ASP A 415 -0.03 -8.65 -28.22
C ASP A 415 1.05 -8.53 -27.13
N PRO A 416 1.51 -9.64 -26.52
CA PRO A 416 2.50 -9.59 -25.44
C PRO A 416 3.83 -8.92 -25.82
N ALA A 417 4.28 -9.04 -27.07
CA ALA A 417 5.54 -8.43 -27.50
C ALA A 417 5.41 -6.89 -27.60
N VAL A 418 4.25 -6.42 -28.06
CA VAL A 418 3.93 -4.99 -28.08
C VAL A 418 3.72 -4.48 -26.66
N ALA A 419 2.96 -5.20 -25.83
CA ALA A 419 2.69 -4.84 -24.44
C ALA A 419 3.98 -4.73 -23.62
N TYR A 420 4.94 -5.65 -23.80
CA TYR A 420 6.27 -5.54 -23.21
C TYR A 420 6.96 -4.21 -23.59
N THR A 421 6.94 -3.87 -24.88
CA THR A 421 7.55 -2.64 -25.38
C THR A 421 6.85 -1.38 -24.84
N GLU A 422 5.52 -1.42 -24.69
CA GLU A 422 4.74 -0.37 -24.02
C GLU A 422 5.16 -0.22 -22.55
N GLY A 423 5.35 -1.32 -21.83
CA GLY A 423 5.87 -1.30 -20.44
C GLY A 423 7.25 -0.64 -20.33
N VAL A 424 8.16 -0.92 -21.27
CA VAL A 424 9.47 -0.27 -21.37
C VAL A 424 9.32 1.25 -21.62
N ALA A 425 8.42 1.65 -22.52
CA ALA A 425 8.18 3.05 -22.83
C ALA A 425 7.63 3.83 -21.63
N GLU A 426 6.65 3.24 -20.91
CA GLU A 426 6.06 3.83 -19.71
C GLU A 426 7.10 3.96 -18.59
N ALA A 427 8.00 2.98 -18.42
CA ALA A 427 9.09 3.06 -17.44
C ALA A 427 10.04 4.24 -17.73
N ASN A 428 10.41 4.45 -19.00
CA ASN A 428 11.24 5.60 -19.37
C ASN A 428 10.53 6.93 -19.08
N ALA A 429 9.24 7.04 -19.40
CA ALA A 429 8.46 8.25 -19.13
C ALA A 429 8.33 8.51 -17.62
N ALA A 430 8.13 7.47 -16.82
CA ALA A 430 8.05 7.56 -15.37
C ALA A 430 9.36 8.04 -14.74
N VAL A 431 10.51 7.55 -15.22
CA VAL A 431 11.84 7.99 -14.75
C VAL A 431 12.06 9.47 -15.05
N GLU A 432 11.75 9.92 -16.26
CA GLU A 432 11.89 11.34 -16.63
C GLU A 432 11.00 12.24 -15.75
N ARG A 433 9.77 11.80 -15.48
CA ARG A 433 8.86 12.54 -14.61
C ARG A 433 9.32 12.54 -13.15
N ALA A 434 9.81 11.40 -12.65
CA ALA A 434 10.36 11.29 -11.31
C ALA A 434 11.58 12.22 -11.13
N ALA A 435 12.48 12.27 -12.11
CA ALA A 435 13.62 13.18 -12.10
C ALA A 435 13.19 14.66 -12.06
N ALA A 436 12.20 15.05 -12.88
CA ALA A 436 11.66 16.40 -12.87
C ALA A 436 10.98 16.80 -11.53
N LEU A 437 10.56 15.82 -10.74
CA LEU A 437 9.99 16.00 -9.40
C LEU A 437 11.03 15.94 -8.27
N GLY A 438 12.31 15.72 -8.60
CA GLY A 438 13.37 15.52 -7.60
C GLY A 438 13.33 14.16 -6.90
N LEU A 439 12.56 13.19 -7.44
CA LEU A 439 12.41 11.83 -6.90
C LEU A 439 13.52 10.87 -7.30
N THR A 440 14.48 11.30 -8.13
CA THR A 440 15.74 10.58 -8.42
C THR A 440 16.99 11.34 -7.96
N PHE A 441 18.13 10.68 -7.96
CA PHE A 441 19.42 11.35 -7.99
C PHE A 441 19.58 12.21 -9.27
N ALA A 442 20.62 13.05 -9.30
CA ALA A 442 20.89 13.94 -10.44
C ALA A 442 21.17 13.20 -11.76
N ASP A 443 21.73 11.99 -11.68
CA ASP A 443 21.94 11.07 -12.82
C ASP A 443 20.67 10.32 -13.24
N LYS A 444 19.53 10.64 -12.63
CA LYS A 444 18.22 10.01 -12.83
C LYS A 444 18.15 8.56 -12.37
N THR A 445 18.90 8.16 -11.34
CA THR A 445 18.82 6.82 -10.72
C THR A 445 18.28 6.90 -9.27
N GLY A 446 18.19 5.76 -8.59
CA GLY A 446 18.02 5.68 -7.14
C GLY A 446 16.63 6.07 -6.66
N SER A 447 15.60 5.40 -7.20
CA SER A 447 14.22 5.59 -6.77
C SER A 447 13.47 4.26 -6.81
N VAL A 448 12.25 4.25 -6.29
CA VAL A 448 11.28 3.17 -6.47
C VAL A 448 10.05 3.76 -7.16
N LEU A 449 9.58 3.13 -8.23
CA LEU A 449 8.41 3.59 -8.99
C LEU A 449 7.38 2.46 -9.09
N TYR A 450 6.14 2.73 -8.70
CA TYR A 450 5.03 1.79 -8.74
C TYR A 450 4.20 2.00 -10.00
N TYR A 451 3.96 0.93 -10.75
CA TYR A 451 2.98 0.97 -11.85
C TYR A 451 1.57 0.70 -11.30
N ASP A 452 0.61 1.52 -11.67
CA ASP A 452 -0.80 1.34 -11.32
C ASP A 452 -1.52 0.44 -12.33
N LEU A 453 -1.76 -0.83 -11.96
CA LEU A 453 -2.49 -1.79 -12.79
C LEU A 453 -3.80 -2.21 -12.12
N GLU A 454 -4.87 -1.55 -12.54
CA GLU A 454 -6.23 -1.76 -12.08
C GLU A 454 -6.78 -3.15 -12.41
N ALA A 455 -7.85 -3.52 -11.71
CA ALA A 455 -8.53 -4.78 -11.87
C ALA A 455 -9.01 -5.04 -13.32
N TYR A 456 -8.77 -6.25 -13.82
CA TYR A 456 -9.14 -6.71 -15.16
C TYR A 456 -9.70 -8.15 -15.13
N ASP A 457 -10.21 -8.64 -16.27
CA ASP A 457 -10.65 -10.02 -16.40
C ASP A 457 -9.45 -10.98 -16.46
N THR A 458 -9.11 -11.57 -15.32
CA THR A 458 -7.98 -12.50 -15.16
C THR A 458 -8.23 -13.88 -15.78
N LYS A 459 -9.44 -14.16 -16.29
CA LYS A 459 -9.74 -15.39 -17.05
C LYS A 459 -9.48 -15.21 -18.54
N ASN A 460 -9.43 -13.98 -19.03
CA ASN A 460 -9.04 -13.68 -20.39
C ASN A 460 -7.53 -13.92 -20.56
N THR A 461 -7.15 -15.13 -20.98
CA THR A 461 -5.75 -15.55 -21.11
C THR A 461 -4.91 -14.58 -21.96
N PRO A 462 -5.34 -14.16 -23.16
CA PRO A 462 -4.58 -13.15 -23.93
C PRO A 462 -4.35 -11.84 -23.17
N CYS A 463 -5.37 -11.34 -22.46
CA CYS A 463 -5.26 -10.11 -21.66
C CYS A 463 -4.29 -10.27 -20.49
N ARG A 464 -4.37 -11.40 -19.79
CA ARG A 464 -3.50 -11.74 -18.66
C ARG A 464 -2.05 -11.92 -19.08
N ASP A 465 -1.80 -12.56 -20.23
CA ASP A 465 -0.45 -12.74 -20.77
C ASP A 465 0.15 -11.42 -21.25
N ALA A 466 -0.65 -10.55 -21.86
CA ALA A 466 -0.23 -9.19 -22.20
C ALA A 466 0.10 -8.36 -20.95
N ALA A 467 -0.71 -8.43 -19.89
CA ALA A 467 -0.43 -7.74 -18.63
C ALA A 467 0.88 -8.23 -17.98
N LYS A 468 1.16 -9.54 -17.99
CA LYS A 468 2.45 -10.10 -17.55
C LYS A 468 3.62 -9.55 -18.35
N ALA A 469 3.51 -9.54 -19.68
CA ALA A 469 4.57 -9.06 -20.55
C ALA A 469 4.82 -7.56 -20.35
N PHE A 470 3.76 -6.77 -20.24
CA PHE A 470 3.82 -5.35 -19.93
C PHE A 470 4.57 -5.08 -18.62
N ILE A 471 4.16 -5.73 -17.52
CA ILE A 471 4.81 -5.54 -16.21
C ILE A 471 6.26 -6.03 -16.24
N SER A 472 6.56 -7.10 -16.98
CA SER A 472 7.94 -7.54 -17.18
C SER A 472 8.79 -6.48 -17.91
N GLY A 473 8.24 -5.82 -18.94
CA GLY A 473 8.92 -4.73 -19.64
C GLY A 473 9.16 -3.51 -18.74
N TRP A 474 8.15 -3.12 -17.97
CA TRP A 474 8.25 -2.06 -16.96
C TRP A 474 9.35 -2.36 -15.93
N SER A 475 9.30 -3.53 -15.29
CA SER A 475 10.23 -3.90 -14.23
C SER A 475 11.66 -4.09 -14.73
N GLY A 476 11.83 -4.72 -15.88
CA GLY A 476 13.15 -4.87 -16.51
C GLY A 476 13.79 -3.53 -16.84
N GLN A 477 13.01 -2.60 -17.40
CA GLN A 477 13.52 -1.29 -17.80
C GLN A 477 13.87 -0.41 -16.60
N LEU A 478 13.04 -0.39 -15.54
CA LEU A 478 13.37 0.36 -14.32
C LEU A 478 14.67 -0.11 -13.68
N ARG A 479 14.88 -1.44 -13.62
CA ARG A 479 16.12 -2.01 -13.09
C ARG A 479 17.33 -1.63 -13.95
N ALA A 480 17.21 -1.73 -15.28
CA ALA A 480 18.25 -1.29 -16.20
C ALA A 480 18.58 0.22 -16.09
N ARG A 481 17.61 1.01 -15.60
CA ARG A 481 17.70 2.44 -15.35
C ARG A 481 18.17 2.79 -13.92
N GLY A 482 18.47 1.81 -13.06
CA GLY A 482 18.94 2.04 -11.70
C GLY A 482 17.83 2.37 -10.69
N HIS A 483 16.64 1.77 -10.85
CA HIS A 483 15.50 1.93 -9.94
C HIS A 483 14.93 0.58 -9.50
N LEU A 484 14.17 0.59 -8.40
CA LEU A 484 13.30 -0.51 -8.03
C LEU A 484 11.97 -0.39 -8.76
N ALA A 485 11.44 -1.52 -9.20
CA ALA A 485 10.15 -1.62 -9.84
C ALA A 485 9.07 -2.11 -8.87
N GLY A 486 8.06 -1.28 -8.64
CA GLY A 486 6.85 -1.62 -7.92
C GLY A 486 5.66 -1.85 -8.87
N VAL A 487 4.66 -2.60 -8.39
CA VAL A 487 3.35 -2.70 -9.04
C VAL A 487 2.23 -2.63 -8.01
N TYR A 488 1.28 -1.74 -8.25
CA TYR A 488 -0.02 -1.70 -7.58
C TYR A 488 -1.01 -2.57 -8.34
N GLY A 489 -1.87 -3.28 -7.60
CA GLY A 489 -3.03 -3.96 -8.16
C GLY A 489 -3.90 -4.62 -7.11
N ALA A 490 -5.12 -4.96 -7.48
CA ALA A 490 -6.01 -5.72 -6.60
C ALA A 490 -5.50 -7.16 -6.43
N ALA A 491 -5.43 -7.63 -5.18
CA ALA A 491 -4.79 -8.91 -4.84
C ALA A 491 -5.32 -10.09 -5.68
N CYS A 492 -6.64 -10.15 -5.88
CA CYS A 492 -7.31 -11.17 -6.69
C CYS A 492 -7.53 -10.74 -8.15
N THR A 493 -8.09 -9.54 -8.38
CA THR A 493 -8.54 -9.11 -9.72
C THR A 493 -7.49 -8.45 -10.61
N SER A 494 -6.26 -8.27 -10.12
CA SER A 494 -5.12 -7.92 -10.98
C SER A 494 -4.14 -9.09 -11.16
N ALA A 495 -4.45 -10.27 -10.59
CA ALA A 495 -3.61 -11.47 -10.56
C ALA A 495 -2.17 -11.19 -10.07
N LEU A 496 -2.00 -10.42 -8.99
CA LEU A 496 -0.67 -9.98 -8.52
C LEU A 496 0.34 -11.13 -8.32
N SER A 497 -0.13 -12.31 -7.92
CA SER A 497 0.72 -13.49 -7.71
C SER A 497 1.41 -13.99 -8.99
N ASP A 498 0.84 -13.70 -10.17
CA ASP A 498 1.45 -14.04 -11.46
C ASP A 498 2.78 -13.36 -11.69
N PHE A 499 2.94 -12.14 -11.17
CA PHE A 499 4.14 -11.34 -11.40
C PHE A 499 5.38 -11.90 -10.69
N ALA A 500 5.21 -12.86 -9.77
CA ALA A 500 6.33 -13.61 -9.20
C ALA A 500 6.95 -14.61 -10.20
N GLY A 501 6.23 -14.96 -11.27
CA GLY A 501 6.65 -15.95 -12.27
C GLY A 501 7.10 -15.37 -13.61
N ILE A 502 7.14 -14.04 -13.77
CA ILE A 502 7.55 -13.39 -15.03
C ILE A 502 9.08 -13.22 -15.11
N ALA A 503 9.62 -13.00 -16.30
CA ALA A 503 11.07 -12.91 -16.52
C ALA A 503 11.74 -11.77 -15.74
N HIS A 504 11.07 -10.62 -15.63
CA HIS A 504 11.52 -9.49 -14.82
C HIS A 504 10.51 -9.23 -13.71
N VAL A 505 10.66 -9.98 -12.61
CA VAL A 505 9.82 -9.86 -11.43
C VAL A 505 9.92 -8.44 -10.83
N PRO A 506 8.80 -7.80 -10.46
CA PRO A 506 8.80 -6.56 -9.69
C PRO A 506 9.51 -6.73 -8.35
N ASP A 507 10.30 -5.75 -7.94
CA ASP A 507 11.05 -5.79 -6.68
C ASP A 507 10.11 -5.62 -5.47
N VAL A 508 8.99 -4.92 -5.64
CA VAL A 508 7.99 -4.65 -4.59
C VAL A 508 6.55 -4.67 -5.15
N ILE A 509 5.57 -4.94 -4.27
CA ILE A 509 4.15 -4.94 -4.63
C ILE A 509 3.34 -4.06 -3.69
N TRP A 510 2.24 -3.52 -4.20
CA TRP A 510 1.24 -2.78 -3.45
C TRP A 510 -0.14 -3.38 -3.72
N ALA A 511 -0.61 -4.23 -2.81
CA ALA A 511 -1.84 -4.99 -3.00
C ALA A 511 -3.06 -4.24 -2.48
N ALA A 512 -4.08 -4.05 -3.31
CA ALA A 512 -5.39 -3.62 -2.85
C ALA A 512 -6.20 -4.82 -2.39
N TYR A 513 -6.57 -4.81 -1.10
CA TYR A 513 -7.57 -5.70 -0.53
C TYR A 513 -8.20 -5.00 0.67
N TRP A 514 -9.39 -4.45 0.45
CA TRP A 514 -10.04 -3.55 1.40
C TRP A 514 -10.76 -4.31 2.53
N LEU A 515 -10.67 -3.74 3.73
CA LEU A 515 -11.42 -4.10 4.93
C LEU A 515 -12.60 -3.14 5.05
N LEU A 516 -13.76 -3.67 5.45
CA LEU A 516 -14.96 -2.87 5.69
C LEU A 516 -15.29 -2.85 7.18
N PRO A 517 -15.84 -1.73 7.68
CA PRO A 517 -15.95 -0.42 7.02
C PRO A 517 -14.56 0.21 6.72
N TYR A 518 -14.54 1.17 5.79
CA TYR A 518 -13.34 1.97 5.51
C TYR A 518 -13.07 2.93 6.67
N GLN A 519 -11.93 2.72 7.31
CA GLN A 519 -11.45 3.50 8.45
C GLN A 519 -9.98 3.16 8.70
N TYR A 520 -9.32 3.97 9.52
CA TYR A 520 -8.03 3.63 10.11
C TYR A 520 -8.09 2.30 10.86
N ARG A 521 -7.07 1.46 10.65
CA ARG A 521 -6.89 0.19 11.38
C ARG A 521 -5.43 0.01 11.74
N SER A 522 -5.13 0.06 13.03
CA SER A 522 -3.74 -0.14 13.50
C SER A 522 -3.22 -1.55 13.24
N ASN A 523 -4.12 -2.54 13.24
CA ASN A 523 -3.81 -3.96 13.05
C ASN A 523 -3.83 -4.39 11.57
N ALA A 524 -4.03 -3.47 10.63
CA ALA A 524 -3.96 -3.79 9.22
C ALA A 524 -2.60 -4.44 8.91
N SER A 525 -2.60 -5.47 8.07
CA SER A 525 -1.40 -6.25 7.75
C SER A 525 -1.23 -6.42 6.25
N VAL A 526 0.03 -6.44 5.80
CA VAL A 526 0.43 -6.79 4.43
C VAL A 526 0.44 -8.31 4.18
N TRP A 527 0.10 -9.10 5.20
CA TRP A 527 0.07 -10.55 5.19
C TRP A 527 -1.35 -11.10 5.25
N ASN A 528 -1.51 -12.37 4.89
CA ASN A 528 -2.80 -13.08 4.91
C ASN A 528 -3.85 -12.47 3.97
N LEU A 529 -3.41 -11.97 2.81
CA LEU A 529 -4.32 -11.50 1.77
C LEU A 529 -4.80 -12.71 0.94
N PRO A 530 -6.12 -12.80 0.67
CA PRO A 530 -6.62 -13.75 -0.32
C PRO A 530 -5.92 -13.58 -1.68
N CYS A 531 -5.75 -14.68 -2.41
CA CYS A 531 -5.11 -14.73 -3.74
C CYS A 531 -3.62 -14.34 -3.80
N LEU A 532 -3.00 -13.99 -2.67
CA LEU A 532 -1.58 -13.62 -2.59
C LEU A 532 -0.88 -14.44 -1.50
N SER A 533 -0.14 -15.48 -1.91
CA SER A 533 0.61 -16.35 -0.99
C SER A 533 1.58 -15.56 -0.12
N ASN A 534 1.65 -15.87 1.18
CA ASN A 534 2.65 -15.30 2.11
C ASN A 534 4.10 -15.68 1.76
N SER A 535 4.33 -16.66 0.87
CA SER A 535 5.68 -17.08 0.46
C SER A 535 6.33 -16.17 -0.60
N LEU A 536 5.61 -15.16 -1.11
CA LEU A 536 6.11 -14.25 -2.15
C LEU A 536 6.50 -12.89 -1.54
N TRP A 537 7.47 -12.17 -2.09
CA TRP A 537 7.86 -10.82 -1.61
C TRP A 537 7.98 -10.72 -0.08
N THR A 538 8.82 -11.58 0.52
CA THR A 538 8.88 -11.77 1.98
C THR A 538 9.75 -10.77 2.73
N ASN A 539 10.55 -9.97 2.02
CA ASN A 539 11.68 -9.25 2.60
C ASN A 539 11.43 -7.73 2.62
N SER A 540 10.37 -7.30 3.30
CA SER A 540 9.90 -5.90 3.29
C SER A 540 9.66 -5.40 1.86
N GLN A 541 8.81 -6.11 1.12
CA GLN A 541 8.51 -5.87 -0.28
C GLN A 541 7.00 -5.64 -0.53
N ARG A 542 6.22 -5.41 0.53
CA ARG A 542 4.75 -5.38 0.44
C ARG A 542 4.17 -4.10 1.02
N LEU A 543 3.30 -3.49 0.25
CA LEU A 543 2.33 -2.50 0.72
C LEU A 543 0.94 -3.09 0.58
N ARG A 544 0.00 -2.58 1.36
CA ARG A 544 -1.42 -2.90 1.20
C ARG A 544 -2.28 -1.66 1.31
N GLN A 545 -3.12 -1.42 0.32
CA GLN A 545 -4.27 -0.55 0.45
C GLN A 545 -5.39 -1.32 1.13
N TYR A 546 -5.68 -0.99 2.38
CA TYR A 546 -6.63 -1.73 3.22
C TYR A 546 -7.96 -1.02 3.40
N ALA A 547 -8.08 0.25 3.04
CA ALA A 547 -9.35 0.97 3.00
C ALA A 547 -9.41 1.83 1.75
N GLY A 548 -10.52 1.75 1.01
CA GLY A 548 -10.80 2.64 -0.11
C GLY A 548 -11.25 4.02 0.38
N GLY A 549 -11.76 4.84 -0.53
CA GLY A 549 -11.94 6.26 -0.26
C GLY A 549 -12.88 6.61 0.88
N HIS A 550 -12.36 7.35 1.87
CA HIS A 550 -13.10 7.85 3.03
C HIS A 550 -12.43 9.11 3.62
N ASN A 551 -13.18 9.83 4.47
CA ASN A 551 -12.61 10.94 5.23
C ASN A 551 -12.04 10.42 6.55
N GLU A 552 -10.83 10.84 6.87
CA GLU A 552 -10.27 10.76 8.21
C GLU A 552 -9.96 12.17 8.73
N THR A 553 -10.10 12.37 10.03
CA THR A 553 -9.78 13.63 10.71
C THR A 553 -8.71 13.37 11.76
N TRP A 554 -7.55 14.01 11.62
CA TRP A 554 -6.46 13.95 12.58
C TRP A 554 -6.01 15.36 12.93
N GLY A 555 -6.01 15.70 14.21
CA GLY A 555 -5.78 17.08 14.66
C GLY A 555 -6.89 18.01 14.15
N ALA A 556 -6.50 19.09 13.47
CA ALA A 556 -7.45 20.04 12.86
C ALA A 556 -7.76 19.72 11.38
N THR A 557 -7.04 18.77 10.78
CA THR A 557 -7.10 18.48 9.37
C THR A 557 -8.03 17.30 9.09
N THR A 558 -8.87 17.43 8.06
CA THR A 558 -9.64 16.32 7.48
C THR A 558 -9.17 16.11 6.06
N LEU A 559 -8.76 14.88 5.73
CA LEU A 559 -8.37 14.49 4.38
C LEU A 559 -9.25 13.34 3.92
N ASN A 560 -9.52 13.34 2.61
CA ASN A 560 -10.15 12.23 1.94
C ASN A 560 -9.06 11.33 1.35
N ILE A 561 -8.93 10.13 1.91
CA ILE A 561 -7.79 9.23 1.69
C ILE A 561 -8.23 7.80 1.41
N ASP A 562 -7.31 7.03 0.86
CA ASP A 562 -7.28 5.58 0.94
C ASP A 562 -6.16 5.21 1.93
N SER A 563 -6.46 4.33 2.90
CA SER A 563 -5.53 4.01 4.00
C SER A 563 -4.69 2.79 3.66
N ASN A 564 -3.39 2.90 3.92
CA ASN A 564 -2.38 1.92 3.53
C ASN A 564 -1.53 1.48 4.73
N VAL A 565 -1.11 0.22 4.71
CA VAL A 565 -0.10 -0.32 5.62
C VAL A 565 1.10 -0.81 4.81
N LEU A 566 2.29 -0.63 5.38
CA LEU A 566 3.56 -0.91 4.74
C LEU A 566 4.37 -1.89 5.57
N ASP A 567 5.02 -2.81 4.86
CA ASP A 567 6.26 -3.47 5.20
C ASP A 567 7.03 -3.57 3.87
N GLY A 568 7.49 -2.41 3.40
CA GLY A 568 7.84 -2.23 2.00
C GLY A 568 8.60 -0.96 1.67
N VAL A 569 9.07 -0.86 0.42
CA VAL A 569 10.02 0.17 0.01
C VAL A 569 9.34 1.41 -0.54
N VAL A 570 9.76 2.58 -0.07
CA VAL A 570 9.27 3.91 -0.48
C VAL A 570 10.43 4.80 -0.88
N ALA A 571 10.16 5.89 -1.60
CA ALA A 571 11.14 6.94 -1.90
C ALA A 571 11.33 7.86 -0.68
N ASP A 572 12.58 8.19 -0.35
CA ASP A 572 12.96 9.08 0.74
C ASP A 572 13.88 10.19 0.20
N LEU A 573 13.43 11.45 0.29
CA LEU A 573 14.16 12.60 -0.26
C LEU A 573 15.06 13.29 0.75
N ARG A 574 15.06 12.82 2.01
CA ARG A 574 15.80 13.48 3.09
C ARG A 574 17.30 13.25 3.00
N TYR A 575 17.73 12.30 2.18
CA TYR A 575 19.13 12.07 1.82
C TYR A 575 19.36 12.56 0.39
N SER A 576 19.94 13.76 0.28
CA SER A 576 20.13 14.48 -0.99
C SER A 576 21.50 14.26 -1.63
N SER A 577 22.47 13.72 -0.89
CA SER A 577 23.72 13.24 -1.44
C SER A 577 23.56 11.78 -1.84
N GLN A 578 23.98 11.39 -3.06
CA GLN A 578 24.45 10.02 -3.22
C GLN A 578 25.44 9.80 -2.08
N PRO A 579 25.37 8.69 -1.31
CA PRO A 579 26.56 8.27 -0.58
C PRO A 579 27.68 8.30 -1.61
N ALA A 580 28.85 8.81 -1.25
CA ALA A 580 30.01 8.65 -2.13
C ALA A 580 30.19 7.13 -2.31
N VAL A 581 29.59 6.57 -3.35
CA VAL A 581 29.88 5.20 -3.74
C VAL A 581 31.22 5.36 -4.41
N ASN A 582 32.26 4.99 -3.68
CA ASN A 582 33.60 5.09 -4.18
C ASN A 582 33.74 3.98 -5.22
N PRO A 583 34.01 4.30 -6.50
CA PRO A 583 34.34 3.32 -7.51
C PRO A 583 35.26 2.20 -7.02
N LEU A 584 36.23 2.57 -6.18
CA LEU A 584 37.22 1.69 -5.60
C LEU A 584 37.53 2.14 -4.17
N GLU A 585 37.62 1.17 -3.27
CA GLU A 585 38.12 1.32 -1.90
C GLU A 585 39.36 0.44 -1.75
N LEU A 586 40.43 0.97 -1.19
CA LEU A 586 41.65 0.22 -0.87
C LEU A 586 41.81 0.11 0.64
N TYR A 587 42.28 -1.04 1.09
CA TYR A 587 42.46 -1.38 2.51
C TYR A 587 43.87 -1.87 2.75
N LEU A 588 44.46 -1.45 3.87
CA LEU A 588 45.78 -1.90 4.32
C LEU A 588 45.76 -3.32 4.92
N GLU A 589 44.56 -3.87 5.14
CA GLU A 589 44.36 -5.19 5.72
C GLU A 589 43.51 -6.07 4.77
N PRO A 590 43.64 -7.41 4.82
CA PRO A 590 42.72 -8.33 4.15
C PRO A 590 41.27 -8.20 4.65
N ASP A 591 40.33 -8.84 3.95
CA ASP A 591 38.90 -8.90 4.26
C ASP A 591 38.21 -7.53 4.38
N TYR A 592 38.76 -6.49 3.74
CA TYR A 592 38.29 -5.10 3.86
C TYR A 592 38.29 -4.58 5.31
N ALA A 593 39.23 -5.08 6.12
CA ALA A 593 39.35 -4.73 7.53
C ALA A 593 40.19 -3.47 7.76
N GLY A 594 40.26 -3.05 9.03
CA GLY A 594 41.07 -1.94 9.47
C GLY A 594 40.33 -0.59 9.56
N PRO A 595 40.89 0.38 10.30
CA PRO A 595 40.29 1.70 10.46
C PRO A 595 40.57 2.67 9.30
N ASP A 596 41.61 2.39 8.51
CA ASP A 596 42.10 3.26 7.44
C ASP A 596 41.66 2.72 6.08
N VAL A 597 40.84 3.51 5.37
CA VAL A 597 40.31 3.18 4.04
C VAL A 597 40.62 4.30 3.07
N CYS A 598 41.19 3.96 1.91
CA CYS A 598 41.42 4.93 0.85
C CYS A 598 40.27 4.88 -0.15
N PHE A 599 39.52 5.99 -0.20
CA PHE A 599 38.36 6.14 -1.05
C PHE A 599 38.74 6.79 -2.39
N VAL A 600 38.54 6.07 -3.48
CA VAL A 600 38.71 6.59 -4.84
C VAL A 600 37.36 6.97 -5.37
N THR A 601 37.14 8.27 -5.57
CA THR A 601 35.80 8.86 -5.78
C THR A 601 35.43 9.08 -7.25
N GLN A 602 36.36 8.87 -8.18
CA GLN A 602 36.13 9.09 -9.62
C GLN A 602 37.01 8.19 -10.51
N ALA A 603 36.62 8.02 -11.77
CA ALA A 603 37.45 7.37 -12.78
C ALA A 603 38.74 8.18 -13.02
N GLY A 604 39.83 7.50 -13.35
CA GLY A 604 41.11 8.13 -13.61
C GLY A 604 42.27 7.41 -12.95
N TRP A 605 43.45 8.01 -13.07
CA TRP A 605 44.66 7.51 -12.45
C TRP A 605 44.99 8.28 -11.18
N PHE A 606 45.50 7.57 -10.19
CA PHE A 606 46.10 8.15 -8.99
C PHE A 606 47.21 7.24 -8.45
N ASN A 607 48.09 7.82 -7.63
CA ASN A 607 49.16 7.12 -6.93
C ASN A 607 48.66 6.70 -5.53
N ALA A 608 49.03 5.49 -5.07
CA ALA A 608 48.66 4.96 -3.77
C ALA A 608 49.17 5.86 -2.62
N SER A 609 50.34 6.48 -2.76
CA SER A 609 50.84 7.51 -1.82
C SER A 609 49.91 8.72 -1.67
N GLY A 610 49.02 8.97 -2.64
CA GLY A 610 47.98 9.99 -2.56
C GLY A 610 46.90 9.72 -1.49
N CYS A 611 46.80 8.49 -1.00
CA CYS A 611 45.92 8.11 0.12
C CYS A 611 46.47 8.55 1.48
N GLY A 612 47.76 8.92 1.56
CA GLY A 612 48.42 9.38 2.77
C GLY A 612 49.72 8.61 3.08
N PRO A 613 50.45 9.00 4.13
CA PRO A 613 51.64 8.28 4.58
C PRO A 613 51.27 6.83 4.96
N GLY A 614 52.05 5.86 4.46
CA GLY A 614 51.85 4.44 4.79
C GLY A 614 50.95 3.65 3.84
N TRP A 615 50.53 4.22 2.71
CA TRP A 615 49.72 3.52 1.69
C TRP A 615 50.52 2.95 0.53
N GLU A 616 51.67 3.55 0.25
CA GLU A 616 52.55 3.14 -0.83
C GLU A 616 53.10 1.73 -0.58
N ASN A 617 52.76 0.77 -1.46
CA ASN A 617 53.14 -0.64 -1.32
C ASN A 617 52.64 -1.28 0.00
N GLN A 618 51.45 -0.92 0.48
CA GLN A 618 50.89 -1.44 1.74
C GLN A 618 49.43 -1.91 1.63
N VAL A 619 48.87 -1.97 0.43
CA VAL A 619 47.46 -2.38 0.23
C VAL A 619 47.35 -3.90 0.16
N SER A 620 46.36 -4.44 0.88
CA SER A 620 46.12 -5.90 1.01
C SER A 620 44.73 -6.36 0.60
N SER A 621 43.74 -5.47 0.45
CA SER A 621 42.45 -5.81 -0.17
C SER A 621 41.83 -4.61 -0.90
N LEU A 622 40.93 -4.87 -1.84
CA LEU A 622 40.25 -3.83 -2.62
C LEU A 622 38.77 -4.15 -2.86
N LYS A 623 37.91 -3.14 -2.70
CA LYS A 623 36.47 -3.27 -2.95
C LYS A 623 36.09 -2.43 -4.16
N LEU A 624 35.41 -3.07 -5.12
CA LEU A 624 34.94 -2.42 -6.35
C LEU A 624 33.42 -2.28 -6.34
N GLN A 625 32.95 -1.11 -6.79
CA GLN A 625 31.53 -0.92 -7.06
C GLN A 625 31.12 -1.72 -8.31
N ALA A 626 29.92 -2.32 -8.28
CA ALA A 626 29.36 -3.02 -9.43
C ALA A 626 29.34 -2.13 -10.69
N GLY A 627 29.86 -2.64 -11.81
CA GLY A 627 29.97 -1.91 -13.08
C GLY A 627 31.26 -1.10 -13.26
N TRP A 628 32.14 -1.06 -12.26
CA TRP A 628 33.46 -0.44 -12.32
C TRP A 628 34.56 -1.49 -12.41
N SER A 629 35.75 -1.07 -12.87
CA SER A 629 36.96 -1.89 -12.86
C SER A 629 38.17 -1.05 -12.50
N ALA A 630 39.19 -1.68 -11.94
CA ALA A 630 40.44 -1.03 -11.56
C ALA A 630 41.63 -1.84 -12.07
N ARG A 631 42.57 -1.18 -12.72
CA ARG A 631 43.88 -1.75 -13.04
C ARG A 631 44.90 -1.21 -12.05
N VAL A 632 45.51 -2.09 -11.27
CA VAL A 632 46.56 -1.73 -10.32
C VAL A 632 47.93 -2.00 -10.93
N TYR A 633 48.92 -1.21 -10.56
CA TYR A 633 50.26 -1.20 -11.13
C TYR A 633 51.30 -1.30 -10.03
N ARG A 634 52.35 -2.06 -10.30
CA ARG A 634 53.49 -2.19 -9.39
C ARG A 634 54.22 -0.86 -9.19
N ASP A 635 54.39 -0.08 -10.25
CA ASP A 635 55.17 1.14 -10.21
C ASP A 635 54.28 2.40 -10.15
N PRO A 636 54.82 3.54 -9.72
CA PRO A 636 54.16 4.83 -9.86
C PRO A 636 53.77 5.14 -11.32
N ASP A 637 52.87 6.12 -11.49
CA ASP A 637 52.55 6.69 -12.81
C ASP A 637 52.09 5.68 -13.88
N LEU A 638 51.38 4.61 -13.48
CA LEU A 638 50.91 3.53 -14.35
C LEU A 638 52.04 2.71 -15.00
N GLY A 639 53.22 2.69 -14.38
CA GLY A 639 54.38 1.91 -14.82
C GLY A 639 54.37 0.46 -14.36
N GLY A 640 55.25 -0.35 -14.94
CA GLY A 640 55.49 -1.72 -14.50
C GLY A 640 54.39 -2.72 -14.87
N PRO A 641 54.48 -3.96 -14.36
CA PRO A 641 53.44 -4.97 -14.55
C PRO A 641 52.16 -4.57 -13.82
N SER A 642 51.02 -5.01 -14.36
CA SER A 642 49.69 -4.57 -13.89
C SER A 642 48.67 -5.70 -13.98
N VAL A 643 47.69 -5.68 -13.08
CA VAL A 643 46.57 -6.63 -13.07
C VAL A 643 45.25 -5.85 -13.04
N CYS A 644 44.22 -6.40 -13.70
CA CYS A 644 42.90 -5.80 -13.77
C CYS A 644 41.92 -6.53 -12.85
N TYR A 645 41.24 -5.78 -12.01
CA TYR A 645 40.15 -6.23 -11.16
C TYR A 645 38.82 -5.73 -11.71
N THR A 646 37.86 -6.63 -11.86
CA THR A 646 36.48 -6.35 -12.27
C THR A 646 35.46 -6.69 -11.18
N LEU A 647 35.94 -7.22 -10.06
CA LEU A 647 35.20 -7.59 -8.85
C LEU A 647 36.06 -7.23 -7.64
N SER A 648 35.44 -7.07 -6.47
CA SER A 648 36.15 -6.88 -5.21
C SER A 648 37.02 -8.10 -4.90
N ASP A 649 38.21 -7.84 -4.35
CA ASP A 649 39.14 -8.86 -3.90
C ASP A 649 39.47 -8.69 -2.41
N PRO A 650 39.06 -9.63 -1.53
CA PRO A 650 39.29 -9.54 -0.10
C PRO A 650 40.73 -9.88 0.31
N ASP A 651 41.56 -10.46 -0.57
CA ASP A 651 42.90 -10.91 -0.18
C ASP A 651 43.86 -10.93 -1.38
N LEU A 652 44.62 -9.85 -1.54
CA LEU A 652 45.58 -9.69 -2.63
C LEU A 652 46.82 -10.59 -2.48
N ALA A 653 46.98 -11.32 -1.36
CA ALA A 653 48.15 -12.17 -1.13
C ALA A 653 48.20 -13.38 -2.06
N ASN A 654 47.07 -13.72 -2.68
CA ASN A 654 46.96 -14.78 -3.68
C ASN A 654 47.16 -14.28 -5.13
N ASP A 655 47.33 -12.97 -5.32
CA ASP A 655 47.42 -12.33 -6.62
C ASP A 655 48.84 -11.97 -7.01
N PHE A 656 49.10 -12.01 -8.32
CA PHE A 656 50.41 -11.65 -8.87
C PHE A 656 50.27 -10.74 -10.09
N PHE A 657 51.11 -9.70 -10.15
CA PHE A 657 51.24 -8.82 -11.32
C PHE A 657 51.80 -9.55 -12.54
N ASP A 658 52.65 -10.56 -12.31
CA ASP A 658 53.31 -11.40 -13.31
C ASP A 658 53.61 -12.79 -12.72
N ALA A 659 54.43 -13.61 -13.36
CA ALA A 659 54.72 -14.97 -12.88
C ALA A 659 55.42 -15.04 -11.50
N THR A 660 55.92 -13.92 -10.96
CA THR A 660 56.79 -13.90 -9.78
C THR A 660 56.53 -12.76 -8.80
N THR A 661 55.82 -11.71 -9.20
CA THR A 661 55.63 -10.50 -8.39
C THR A 661 54.23 -10.50 -7.75
N PRO A 662 54.10 -10.59 -6.41
CA PRO A 662 52.80 -10.52 -5.75
C PRO A 662 52.21 -9.11 -5.83
N VAL A 663 50.87 -9.00 -5.74
CA VAL A 663 50.16 -7.72 -5.72
C VAL A 663 50.08 -7.15 -4.31
N ASP A 664 49.81 -8.02 -3.32
CA ASP A 664 49.77 -7.66 -1.91
C ASP A 664 51.00 -6.88 -1.47
N ASN A 665 50.79 -5.74 -0.83
CA ASN A 665 51.85 -4.89 -0.31
C ASN A 665 52.91 -4.51 -1.37
N GLN A 666 52.52 -4.43 -2.65
CA GLN A 666 53.42 -4.09 -3.76
C GLN A 666 52.78 -3.17 -4.81
N LEU A 667 51.53 -2.73 -4.62
CA LEU A 667 50.89 -1.80 -5.56
C LEU A 667 51.24 -0.34 -5.24
N SER A 668 51.55 0.43 -6.28
CA SER A 668 52.01 1.82 -6.19
C SER A 668 51.08 2.80 -6.92
N SER A 669 50.38 2.36 -7.98
CA SER A 669 49.40 3.22 -8.64
C SER A 669 48.22 2.46 -9.22
N VAL A 670 47.10 3.15 -9.43
CA VAL A 670 45.84 2.53 -9.87
C VAL A 670 45.17 3.40 -10.93
N LYS A 671 44.55 2.75 -11.92
CA LYS A 671 43.64 3.37 -12.89
C LYS A 671 42.23 2.78 -12.76
N VAL A 672 41.26 3.63 -12.45
CA VAL A 672 39.85 3.26 -12.30
C VAL A 672 39.06 3.61 -13.55
N TYR A 673 38.19 2.70 -13.97
CA TYR A 673 37.36 2.81 -15.17
C TYR A 673 35.88 2.71 -14.82
N GLN A 674 35.08 3.60 -15.41
CA GLN A 674 33.62 3.53 -15.39
C GLN A 674 33.09 2.55 -16.45
N HIS A 675 33.59 1.31 -16.39
CA HIS A 675 33.26 0.23 -17.30
C HIS A 675 33.56 -1.12 -16.64
N ALA A 676 32.86 -2.18 -17.07
CA ALA A 676 32.96 -3.54 -16.52
C ALA A 676 34.31 -4.26 -16.75
N GLY A 677 35.29 -3.60 -17.36
CA GLY A 677 36.60 -4.18 -17.64
C GLY A 677 37.64 -3.09 -17.92
N CYS A 678 38.90 -3.37 -17.59
CA CYS A 678 39.99 -2.43 -17.82
C CYS A 678 40.32 -2.39 -19.31
N LEU A 679 40.40 -1.18 -19.86
CA LEU A 679 40.89 -1.00 -21.23
C LEU A 679 42.38 -1.41 -21.29
N GLU A 680 42.79 -2.05 -22.40
CA GLU A 680 44.19 -2.41 -22.64
C GLU A 680 45.07 -1.16 -22.57
N PRO A 681 46.30 -1.25 -22.01
CA PRO A 681 47.27 -0.18 -22.13
C PRO A 681 47.49 0.09 -23.62
N LEU A 682 47.37 1.34 -24.07
CA LEU A 682 47.84 1.71 -25.40
C LEU A 682 49.35 1.42 -25.43
N GLY A 683 49.72 0.26 -25.97
CA GLY A 683 51.10 -0.07 -26.29
C GLY A 683 51.64 1.01 -27.21
N ALA A 684 52.93 1.31 -27.06
CA ALA A 684 53.67 2.24 -27.92
C ALA A 684 53.57 1.81 -29.39
N HIS A 685 52.49 2.19 -30.08
CA HIS A 685 52.41 2.13 -31.53
C HIS A 685 53.10 3.38 -32.06
N THR A 686 54.27 3.17 -32.64
CA THR A 686 54.95 4.11 -33.51
C THR A 686 53.95 4.64 -34.54
N LEU A 687 53.47 5.87 -34.34
CA LEU A 687 52.77 6.63 -35.37
C LEU A 687 53.79 6.97 -36.46
N PHE A 688 53.93 6.09 -37.45
CA PHE A 688 54.45 6.49 -38.75
C PHE A 688 53.40 7.40 -39.41
N LEU A 689 53.57 8.71 -39.22
CA LEU A 689 53.00 9.70 -40.12
C LEU A 689 53.78 9.63 -41.44
N PRO A 690 53.15 9.40 -42.61
CA PRO A 690 53.82 9.64 -43.87
C PRO A 690 54.03 11.15 -44.02
N VAL A 691 55.30 11.55 -44.06
CA VAL A 691 55.71 12.88 -44.52
C VAL A 691 55.36 12.97 -46.00
N VAL A 692 54.46 13.89 -46.33
CA VAL A 692 54.34 14.48 -47.67
C VAL A 692 54.74 15.93 -47.55
N THR A 693 55.90 16.27 -48.07
CA THR A 693 56.23 17.63 -48.52
C THR A 693 56.92 17.50 -49.88
N ARG A 694 56.78 18.53 -50.73
CA ARG A 694 57.58 18.64 -51.96
C ARG A 694 59.07 18.51 -51.70
#